data_AF-A0AAU8MZ79-F1
#
_entry.id   AF-A0AAU8MZ79-F1
#
_cell.length_a   1.000
_cell.length_b   1.000
_cell.length_c   1.000
_cell.angle_alpha   90.00
_cell.angle_beta   90.00
_cell.angle_gamma   90.00
#
_symmetry.space_group_name_H-M   'P 1'
#
loop_
_entity.id
_entity.type
_entity.pdbx_description
1 polymer ?
#
loop_
_entity_poly.entity_id
_entity_poly.type
_entity_poly.pdbx_seq_one_letter_code
_entity_poly.pdbx_strand_id
1 'polypeptide(L)'
;MTDNRHDHSDAPEVGPLSSRGAVEAAAPATSAPEAGSASPREELARWAAGERPAATPLMEDRSEDGLRARLGLRPTSWALAASLRVNGWIVTAIVTLLAAVTRFVGLSHPRGLMFDEIYYVKEGYALWHVGYEAEWKEGADALFATGDVALALTTKPSYVVHPQLGKWLIGSGMEIFGVNSFGWRFMPALAGVLTVLLVTRIMMRLVPSPLLAGLAGFFLAIDGIGITESRIALLDNFIGLFATCALYCLVRDRQWTRERLARGLAGQPAGSAAPLLVWRPWLLATAISLGLTCSIKWSGLYLLAAVGVLVVVWDVCALRAVRTRSWHTAGFLGRGLQDFLYLVPTAIIVYVAGWFSWFAHSHAFNHGWAAQRRETGQSLPRPWMPDALNSLLDYHIQMYRFHVGLDSSHPYMSKPISWLAQIRPTLFYYPPKEDLGASCGSSHCVEAISAIGNIPVWWFGIGALAVVVTVAVARRDWRMWVPLIGYVGLYLPWFQYPDRTIFSFYTVAFVPCVVMALALALGSLSGMVPPVPGSAAARAEELAVVAGEAGPGLPAPRGTVARFLGFGRWRGIINPRFLTRKWTGTSGWRLRYEGLAAMGVVVSLSIIFGLLWWPLWTGQRISYDYWYWHMWFRSWI
;
A
#
# COMPACT_ATOMS: atom_id res chain seq x y z
N MET A 1 40.09 19.60 46.53
CA MET A 1 41.15 20.49 47.00
C MET A 1 42.43 19.98 46.39
N THR A 2 43.13 20.84 45.63
CA THR A 2 44.49 20.70 45.00
C THR A 2 44.68 19.56 44.00
N ASP A 3 44.84 19.72 42.68
CA ASP A 3 45.52 20.70 41.79
C ASP A 3 47.00 20.38 41.46
N ASN A 4 47.33 20.61 40.16
CA ASN A 4 48.61 20.69 39.43
C ASN A 4 49.39 19.41 39.05
N ARG A 5 49.71 19.11 37.77
CA ARG A 5 50.36 19.82 36.62
C ARG A 5 51.88 20.02 36.74
N HIS A 6 52.63 19.46 35.78
CA HIS A 6 53.75 20.00 34.96
C HIS A 6 54.29 18.83 34.10
N ASP A 7 54.25 18.78 32.77
CA ASP A 7 54.81 19.60 31.65
C ASP A 7 56.26 19.21 31.25
N HIS A 8 56.56 19.39 29.95
CA HIS A 8 57.77 19.12 29.15
C HIS A 8 57.73 17.84 28.28
N SER A 9 57.44 17.89 26.98
CA SER A 9 58.15 18.49 25.82
C SER A 9 59.39 17.70 25.38
N ASP A 10 59.30 17.04 24.23
CA ASP A 10 60.21 17.22 23.06
C ASP A 10 60.34 15.93 22.21
N ALA A 11 59.96 16.07 20.94
CA ALA A 11 60.39 15.19 19.86
C ALA A 11 61.88 15.45 19.53
N PRO A 12 62.55 14.53 18.81
CA PRO A 12 62.79 14.91 17.42
C PRO A 12 62.69 13.77 16.40
N GLU A 13 62.57 14.24 15.17
CA GLU A 13 62.45 13.57 13.88
C GLU A 13 63.81 13.23 13.24
N VAL A 14 63.78 12.20 12.36
CA VAL A 14 64.53 12.05 11.08
C VAL A 14 66.02 11.66 11.08
N GLY A 15 66.33 10.59 10.32
CA GLY A 15 67.66 10.38 9.72
C GLY A 15 67.94 8.95 9.18
N PRO A 16 68.14 8.73 7.86
CA PRO A 16 68.22 7.41 7.20
C PRO A 16 69.66 6.94 6.90
N LEU A 17 69.86 5.65 6.51
CA LEU A 17 70.91 5.08 5.60
C LEU A 17 70.86 3.53 5.67
N SER A 18 70.60 2.78 4.58
CA SER A 18 71.58 2.07 3.70
C SER A 18 72.57 1.16 4.46
N SER A 19 72.98 -0.05 4.08
CA SER A 19 72.70 -1.02 3.01
C SER A 19 73.60 -2.26 3.30
N ARG A 20 73.28 -3.41 2.66
CA ARG A 20 74.11 -4.63 2.44
C ARG A 20 74.32 -5.64 3.59
N GLY A 21 74.04 -6.90 3.25
CA GLY A 21 74.47 -8.10 3.99
C GLY A 21 73.74 -9.35 3.50
N ALA A 22 74.18 -9.90 2.36
CA ALA A 22 73.72 -11.18 1.84
C ALA A 22 74.29 -12.33 2.69
N VAL A 23 73.44 -13.27 3.13
CA VAL A 23 73.85 -14.64 3.46
C VAL A 23 72.75 -15.59 2.97
N GLU A 24 73.15 -16.45 2.05
CA GLU A 24 72.41 -17.51 1.41
C GLU A 24 72.68 -18.81 2.19
N ALA A 25 71.65 -19.51 2.69
CA ALA A 25 71.79 -20.88 3.20
C ALA A 25 70.44 -21.64 3.20
N ALA A 26 70.31 -22.50 2.19
CA ALA A 26 69.65 -23.82 2.14
C ALA A 26 68.35 -24.10 2.92
N ALA A 27 67.30 -24.43 2.16
CA ALA A 27 66.05 -25.03 2.60
C ALA A 27 66.18 -26.52 2.97
N PRO A 28 65.19 -27.08 3.71
CA PRO A 28 64.70 -28.42 3.45
C PRO A 28 63.29 -28.38 2.85
N ALA A 29 63.13 -29.16 1.80
CA ALA A 29 61.90 -29.36 1.05
C ALA A 29 60.85 -30.12 1.86
N THR A 30 59.60 -29.64 1.83
CA THR A 30 58.41 -30.47 2.03
C THR A 30 57.38 -30.13 0.96
N SER A 31 57.10 -31.16 0.17
CA SER A 31 56.27 -31.19 -1.02
C SER A 31 54.76 -31.15 -0.73
N ALA A 32 54.06 -30.23 -1.40
CA ALA A 32 52.68 -30.41 -1.86
C ALA A 32 52.54 -29.60 -3.17
N PRO A 33 51.99 -30.17 -4.26
CA PRO A 33 51.93 -29.46 -5.54
C PRO A 33 50.82 -28.41 -5.50
N GLU A 34 51.19 -27.13 -5.53
CA GLU A 34 50.29 -26.07 -5.97
C GLU A 34 49.93 -26.34 -7.43
N ALA A 35 48.64 -26.57 -7.69
CA ALA A 35 48.11 -26.58 -9.04
C ALA A 35 48.27 -25.17 -9.63
N GLY A 36 49.36 -24.96 -10.37
CA GLY A 36 49.64 -23.71 -11.07
C GLY A 36 48.50 -23.37 -12.02
N SER A 37 47.87 -22.22 -11.81
CA SER A 37 47.02 -21.62 -12.84
C SER A 37 47.92 -21.23 -14.02
N ALA A 38 47.67 -21.84 -15.18
CA ALA A 38 48.39 -21.53 -16.41
C ALA A 38 48.35 -20.02 -16.70
N SER A 39 49.47 -19.47 -17.17
CA SER A 39 49.52 -18.07 -17.57
C SER A 39 48.57 -17.80 -18.76
N PRO A 40 48.03 -16.58 -18.92
CA PRO A 40 47.13 -16.26 -20.05
C PRO A 40 47.71 -16.56 -21.43
N ARG A 41 49.05 -16.59 -21.56
CA ARG A 41 49.74 -16.96 -22.80
C ARG A 41 49.72 -18.45 -23.09
N GLU A 42 49.81 -19.29 -22.06
CA GLU A 42 49.70 -20.75 -22.21
C GLU A 42 48.26 -21.17 -22.56
N GLU A 43 47.26 -20.45 -22.03
CA GLU A 43 45.86 -20.65 -22.40
C GLU A 43 45.56 -20.36 -23.87
N LEU A 44 46.11 -19.26 -24.39
CA LEU A 44 46.02 -18.89 -25.80
C LEU A 44 46.73 -19.90 -26.72
N ALA A 45 47.87 -20.46 -26.28
CA ALA A 45 48.59 -21.50 -27.04
C ALA A 45 47.80 -22.81 -27.13
N ARG A 46 47.12 -23.23 -26.05
CA ARG A 46 46.23 -24.41 -26.05
C ARG A 46 45.03 -24.25 -26.99
N TRP A 47 44.45 -23.04 -27.04
CA TRP A 47 43.35 -22.72 -27.97
C TRP A 47 43.79 -22.75 -29.43
N ALA A 48 45.01 -22.27 -29.72
CA ALA A 48 45.58 -22.34 -31.06
C ALA A 48 45.91 -23.78 -31.50
N ALA A 49 46.21 -24.67 -30.56
CA ALA A 49 46.51 -26.09 -30.80
C ALA A 49 45.26 -26.99 -30.97
N GLY A 50 44.05 -26.45 -30.85
CA GLY A 50 42.80 -27.22 -31.04
C GLY A 50 42.43 -28.15 -29.88
N GLU A 51 43.17 -28.13 -28.77
CA GLU A 51 42.85 -28.87 -27.56
C GLU A 51 41.67 -28.20 -26.84
N ARG A 52 40.45 -28.68 -27.11
CA ARG A 52 39.28 -28.31 -26.31
C ARG A 52 39.32 -29.11 -25.01
N PRO A 53 39.38 -28.47 -23.83
CA PRO A 53 39.17 -29.18 -22.58
C PRO A 53 37.82 -29.89 -22.65
N ALA A 54 37.74 -31.14 -22.21
CA ALA A 54 36.46 -31.80 -21.99
C ALA A 54 35.59 -30.86 -21.16
N ALA A 55 34.39 -30.52 -21.67
CA ALA A 55 33.47 -29.63 -20.99
C ALA A 55 33.04 -30.27 -19.66
N THR A 56 33.82 -30.06 -18.60
CA THR A 56 33.30 -30.13 -17.25
C THR A 56 32.17 -29.11 -17.23
N PRO A 57 30.92 -29.48 -16.94
CA PRO A 57 29.88 -28.48 -16.80
C PRO A 57 30.39 -27.54 -15.72
N LEU A 58 30.73 -26.30 -16.11
CA LEU A 58 31.07 -25.25 -15.16
C LEU A 58 29.89 -25.24 -14.18
N MET A 59 30.09 -25.78 -12.97
CA MET A 59 29.12 -25.66 -11.91
C MET A 59 28.94 -24.17 -11.75
N GLU A 60 27.82 -23.66 -12.27
CA GLU A 60 27.45 -22.27 -12.11
C GLU A 60 27.51 -22.01 -10.61
N ASP A 61 28.49 -21.23 -10.15
CA ASP A 61 28.68 -21.00 -8.73
C ASP A 61 27.44 -20.29 -8.19
N ARG A 62 26.57 -21.07 -7.54
CA ARG A 62 25.28 -20.64 -7.02
C ARG A 62 25.46 -20.16 -5.59
N SER A 63 26.25 -19.11 -5.44
CA SER A 63 26.33 -18.37 -4.18
C SER A 63 24.96 -17.79 -3.79
N GLU A 64 24.71 -17.65 -2.48
CA GLU A 64 23.45 -17.05 -2.00
C GLU A 64 23.26 -15.65 -2.60
N ASP A 65 24.31 -14.82 -2.60
CA ASP A 65 24.24 -13.45 -3.12
C ASP A 65 23.99 -13.39 -4.63
N GLY A 66 24.54 -14.32 -5.41
CA GLY A 66 24.21 -14.47 -6.83
C GLY A 66 22.74 -14.77 -7.07
N LEU A 67 22.14 -15.64 -6.25
CA LEU A 67 20.72 -15.97 -6.31
C LEU A 67 19.83 -14.82 -5.82
N ARG A 68 20.23 -14.14 -4.73
CA ARG A 68 19.56 -12.95 -4.22
C ARG A 68 19.48 -11.88 -5.30
N ALA A 69 20.57 -11.61 -6.00
CA ALA A 69 20.58 -10.65 -7.11
C ALA A 69 19.59 -11.05 -8.22
N ARG A 70 19.57 -12.31 -8.67
CA ARG A 70 18.58 -12.80 -9.67
C ARG A 70 17.13 -12.66 -9.21
N LEU A 71 16.88 -12.77 -7.91
CA LEU A 71 15.55 -12.62 -7.32
C LEU A 71 15.15 -11.16 -7.04
N GLY A 72 16.03 -10.19 -7.35
CA GLY A 72 15.78 -8.78 -7.10
C GLY A 72 15.99 -8.35 -5.65
N LEU A 73 16.74 -9.15 -4.88
CA LEU A 73 17.11 -8.87 -3.49
C LEU A 73 18.48 -8.22 -3.40
N ARG A 74 18.72 -7.54 -2.27
CA ARG A 74 20.05 -7.04 -1.87
C ARG A 74 20.90 -8.19 -1.32
N PRO A 75 22.25 -8.10 -1.38
CA PRO A 75 23.14 -9.14 -0.84
C PRO A 75 22.96 -9.30 0.68
N THR A 76 23.42 -10.42 1.22
CA THR A 76 23.30 -10.77 2.65
C THR A 76 23.99 -9.77 3.57
N SER A 77 25.12 -9.20 3.14
CA SER A 77 25.87 -8.16 3.86
C SER A 77 25.19 -6.79 3.83
N TRP A 78 24.16 -6.59 3.00
CA TRP A 78 23.49 -5.30 2.89
C TRP A 78 22.60 -5.04 4.09
N ALA A 79 22.84 -3.90 4.75
CA ALA A 79 21.96 -3.35 5.76
C ALA A 79 21.49 -1.95 5.35
N LEU A 80 20.25 -1.60 5.70
CA LEU A 80 19.76 -0.24 5.53
C LEU A 80 20.53 0.68 6.49
N ALA A 81 21.23 1.68 5.95
CA ALA A 81 22.03 2.63 6.72
C ALA A 81 21.23 3.21 7.90
N ALA A 82 21.88 3.36 9.05
CA ALA A 82 21.23 3.84 10.27
C ALA A 82 20.51 5.18 10.07
N SER A 83 21.13 6.11 9.34
CA SER A 83 20.52 7.40 9.00
C SER A 83 19.22 7.27 8.20
N LEU A 84 19.15 6.33 7.24
CA LEU A 84 17.94 6.09 6.46
C LEU A 84 16.84 5.45 7.30
N ARG A 85 17.20 4.55 8.23
CA ARG A 85 16.26 3.94 9.18
C ARG A 85 15.65 4.99 10.11
N VAL A 86 16.50 5.83 10.71
CA VAL A 86 16.09 6.89 11.62
C VAL A 86 15.23 7.92 10.88
N ASN A 87 15.71 8.47 9.77
CA ASN A 87 14.93 9.44 8.97
C ASN A 87 13.62 8.83 8.45
N GLY A 88 13.62 7.55 8.10
CA GLY A 88 12.42 6.82 7.70
C GLY A 88 11.38 6.72 8.82
N TRP A 89 11.78 6.63 10.08
CA TRP A 89 10.86 6.69 11.22
C TRP A 89 10.47 8.11 11.59
N ILE A 90 11.39 9.07 11.54
CA ILE A 90 11.08 10.49 11.74
C ILE A 90 9.99 10.93 10.76
N VAL A 91 10.17 10.65 9.48
CA VAL A 91 9.18 11.04 8.46
C VAL A 91 7.85 10.32 8.65
N THR A 92 7.87 9.05 9.08
CA THR A 92 6.64 8.32 9.45
C THR A 92 5.92 9.05 10.59
N ALA A 93 6.63 9.41 11.66
CA ALA A 93 6.03 10.11 12.80
C ALA A 93 5.44 11.47 12.38
N ILE A 94 6.15 12.25 11.56
CA ILE A 94 5.69 13.56 11.09
C ILE A 94 4.40 13.43 10.27
N VAL A 95 4.36 12.55 9.26
CA VAL A 95 3.18 12.43 8.40
C VAL A 95 2.01 11.76 9.11
N THR A 96 2.27 10.84 10.03
CA THR A 96 1.23 10.26 10.89
C THR A 96 0.66 11.29 11.86
N LEU A 97 1.48 12.17 12.43
CA LEU A 97 1.01 13.27 13.26
C LEU A 97 0.16 14.25 12.44
N LEU A 98 0.60 14.62 11.24
CA LEU A 98 -0.20 15.44 10.32
C LEU A 98 -1.53 14.75 9.98
N ALA A 99 -1.52 13.45 9.74
CA ALA A 99 -2.73 12.68 9.50
C ALA A 99 -3.67 12.71 10.71
N ALA A 100 -3.12 12.60 11.93
CA ALA A 100 -3.91 12.69 13.16
C ALA A 100 -4.54 14.07 13.32
N VAL A 101 -3.78 15.14 13.10
CA VAL A 101 -4.30 16.52 13.16
C VAL A 101 -5.43 16.71 12.13
N THR A 102 -5.21 16.31 10.88
CA THR A 102 -6.19 16.51 9.80
C THR A 102 -7.49 15.70 10.00
N ARG A 103 -7.44 14.60 10.76
CA ARG A 103 -8.58 13.70 10.96
C ARG A 103 -9.30 13.94 12.28
N PHE A 104 -8.60 14.29 13.34
CA PHE A 104 -9.19 14.46 14.68
C PHE A 104 -9.59 15.90 15.02
N VAL A 105 -8.92 16.92 14.47
CA VAL A 105 -9.27 18.31 14.80
C VAL A 105 -10.67 18.63 14.28
N GLY A 106 -11.60 18.94 15.18
CA GLY A 106 -13.00 19.23 14.85
C GLY A 106 -13.83 18.01 14.43
N LEU A 107 -13.42 16.78 14.81
CA LEU A 107 -14.09 15.54 14.39
C LEU A 107 -15.58 15.47 14.78
N SER A 108 -15.95 16.08 15.90
CA SER A 108 -17.33 16.14 16.39
C SER A 108 -18.27 16.99 15.52
N HIS A 109 -17.73 17.74 14.57
CA HIS A 109 -18.51 18.60 13.68
C HIS A 109 -18.71 17.92 12.33
N PRO A 110 -19.93 17.90 11.77
CA PRO A 110 -21.24 18.28 12.34
C PRO A 110 -21.71 17.33 13.45
N ARG A 111 -22.57 17.81 14.37
CA ARG A 111 -23.04 16.99 15.52
C ARG A 111 -24.03 15.88 15.15
N GLY A 112 -24.83 16.10 14.11
CA GLY A 112 -25.82 15.12 13.65
C GLY A 112 -25.23 14.04 12.75
N LEU A 113 -26.03 13.00 12.51
CA LEU A 113 -25.75 12.01 11.46
C LEU A 113 -25.89 12.66 10.09
N MET A 114 -25.03 12.26 9.16
CA MET A 114 -25.07 12.70 7.76
C MET A 114 -24.87 11.51 6.83
N PHE A 115 -25.39 11.61 5.60
CA PHE A 115 -25.18 10.59 4.57
C PHE A 115 -25.44 9.17 5.12
N ASP A 116 -24.60 8.19 4.80
CA ASP A 116 -24.75 6.80 5.26
C ASP A 116 -24.42 6.59 6.76
N GLU A 117 -24.06 7.62 7.55
CA GLU A 117 -24.00 7.50 9.01
C GLU A 117 -25.37 7.11 9.59
N ILE A 118 -26.46 7.51 8.89
CA ILE A 118 -27.83 7.10 9.21
C ILE A 118 -28.05 5.60 9.12
N TYR A 119 -27.13 4.82 8.57
CA TYR A 119 -27.21 3.36 8.58
C TYR A 119 -26.17 2.80 9.54
N TYR A 120 -24.89 3.06 9.28
CA TYR A 120 -23.81 2.32 9.95
C TYR A 120 -23.63 2.66 11.42
N VAL A 121 -23.96 3.89 11.84
CA VAL A 121 -23.91 4.26 13.26
C VAL A 121 -25.01 3.54 14.03
N LYS A 122 -26.25 3.57 13.52
CA LYS A 122 -27.39 2.85 14.11
C LYS A 122 -27.15 1.34 14.17
N GLU A 123 -26.66 0.76 13.09
CA GLU A 123 -26.35 -0.68 13.06
C GLU A 123 -25.18 -1.04 14.00
N GLY A 124 -24.14 -0.21 14.06
CA GLY A 124 -23.03 -0.38 14.99
C GLY A 124 -23.48 -0.32 16.45
N TYR A 125 -24.36 0.61 16.79
CA TYR A 125 -24.96 0.70 18.13
C TYR A 125 -25.78 -0.56 18.46
N ALA A 126 -26.65 -1.00 17.54
CA ALA A 126 -27.48 -2.19 17.72
C ALA A 126 -26.64 -3.45 17.96
N LEU A 127 -25.56 -3.64 17.19
CA LEU A 127 -24.65 -4.77 17.39
C LEU A 127 -24.09 -4.84 18.81
N TRP A 128 -23.63 -3.73 19.37
CA TRP A 128 -23.09 -3.69 20.74
C TRP A 128 -24.13 -3.86 21.84
N HIS A 129 -25.39 -3.48 21.60
CA HIS A 129 -26.43 -3.47 22.64
C HIS A 129 -27.37 -4.68 22.62
N VAL A 130 -27.69 -5.22 21.44
CA VAL A 130 -28.57 -6.38 21.28
C VAL A 130 -27.91 -7.56 20.55
N GLY A 131 -26.68 -7.39 20.03
CA GLY A 131 -25.90 -8.47 19.42
C GLY A 131 -26.20 -8.74 17.94
N TYR A 132 -27.14 -8.02 17.33
CA TYR A 132 -27.47 -8.14 15.92
C TYR A 132 -28.03 -6.81 15.40
N GLU A 133 -28.04 -6.61 14.08
CA GLU A 133 -28.66 -5.42 13.50
C GLU A 133 -30.16 -5.42 13.73
N ALA A 134 -30.69 -4.31 14.25
CA ALA A 134 -32.09 -4.18 14.64
C ALA A 134 -32.75 -2.95 14.02
N GLU A 135 -34.07 -3.00 13.89
CA GLU A 135 -34.90 -1.90 13.43
C GLU A 135 -34.94 -0.78 14.47
N TRP A 136 -35.14 0.45 13.97
CA TRP A 136 -35.21 1.66 14.78
C TRP A 136 -36.56 2.34 14.62
N LYS A 137 -37.05 2.98 15.69
CA LYS A 137 -38.27 3.79 15.63
C LYS A 137 -38.08 4.99 14.71
N GLU A 138 -39.20 5.49 14.18
CA GLU A 138 -39.21 6.72 13.38
C GLU A 138 -38.63 7.91 14.18
N GLY A 139 -37.85 8.77 13.52
CA GLY A 139 -37.19 9.91 14.15
C GLY A 139 -35.91 9.58 14.93
N ALA A 140 -35.43 8.33 14.91
CA ALA A 140 -34.22 7.92 15.63
C ALA A 140 -32.97 8.75 15.31
N ASP A 141 -32.84 9.24 14.07
CA ASP A 141 -31.66 9.99 13.63
C ASP A 141 -31.45 11.28 14.43
N ALA A 142 -32.54 11.96 14.80
CA ALA A 142 -32.50 13.17 15.61
C ALA A 142 -32.02 12.88 17.05
N LEU A 143 -32.30 11.69 17.58
CA LEU A 143 -31.90 11.29 18.93
C LEU A 143 -30.39 11.01 19.03
N PHE A 144 -29.74 10.62 17.92
CA PHE A 144 -28.27 10.51 17.90
C PHE A 144 -27.61 11.87 18.08
N ALA A 145 -28.22 12.96 17.61
CA ALA A 145 -27.69 14.31 17.81
C ALA A 145 -27.76 14.77 19.28
N THR A 146 -28.69 14.21 20.08
CA THR A 146 -28.86 14.54 21.51
C THR A 146 -28.24 13.50 22.46
N GLY A 147 -27.99 12.27 21.99
CA GLY A 147 -27.44 11.15 22.77
C GLY A 147 -28.50 10.24 23.40
N ASP A 148 -29.80 10.56 23.28
CA ASP A 148 -30.92 9.83 23.91
C ASP A 148 -31.42 8.64 23.07
N VAL A 149 -30.50 7.80 22.59
CA VAL A 149 -30.80 6.80 21.54
C VAL A 149 -31.44 5.51 22.04
N ALA A 150 -31.24 5.16 23.32
CA ALA A 150 -31.65 3.86 23.87
C ALA A 150 -33.17 3.61 23.76
N LEU A 151 -33.98 4.67 23.81
CA LEU A 151 -35.44 4.59 23.72
C LEU A 151 -35.97 4.29 22.31
N ALA A 152 -35.13 4.48 21.29
CA ALA A 152 -35.49 4.28 19.89
C ALA A 152 -35.04 2.94 19.30
N LEU A 153 -34.11 2.25 19.96
CA LEU A 153 -33.69 0.91 19.56
C LEU A 153 -34.83 -0.10 19.83
N THR A 154 -35.08 -0.99 18.86
CA THR A 154 -36.02 -2.11 19.02
C THR A 154 -35.27 -3.44 19.08
N THR A 155 -36.00 -4.52 19.35
CA THR A 155 -35.46 -5.90 19.30
C THR A 155 -35.80 -6.63 18.00
N LYS A 156 -36.50 -5.98 17.06
CA LYS A 156 -36.83 -6.57 15.76
C LYS A 156 -35.58 -6.60 14.88
N PRO A 157 -35.22 -7.73 14.26
CA PRO A 157 -34.04 -7.80 13.42
C PRO A 157 -34.20 -6.98 12.14
N SER A 158 -33.11 -6.35 11.70
CA SER A 158 -33.05 -5.62 10.44
C SER A 158 -32.29 -6.40 9.38
N TYR A 159 -32.78 -6.38 8.15
CA TYR A 159 -32.05 -6.87 6.99
C TYR A 159 -30.96 -5.88 6.59
N VAL A 160 -29.71 -6.32 6.62
CA VAL A 160 -28.56 -5.52 6.17
C VAL A 160 -27.81 -6.19 5.03
N VAL A 161 -27.15 -5.35 4.22
CA VAL A 161 -26.50 -5.78 2.96
C VAL A 161 -24.98 -5.82 3.06
N HIS A 162 -24.39 -5.34 4.15
CA HIS A 162 -22.95 -5.39 4.36
C HIS A 162 -22.59 -6.25 5.58
N PRO A 163 -21.49 -7.02 5.49
CA PRO A 163 -21.02 -7.81 6.62
C PRO A 163 -20.59 -6.93 7.81
N GLN A 164 -20.48 -7.55 9.00
CA GLN A 164 -20.64 -6.83 10.27
C GLN A 164 -19.38 -6.10 10.77
N LEU A 165 -18.17 -6.42 10.28
CA LEU A 165 -16.92 -6.00 10.92
C LEU A 165 -16.78 -4.47 11.03
N GLY A 166 -17.07 -3.73 9.95
CA GLY A 166 -16.91 -2.28 9.98
C GLY A 166 -17.89 -1.59 10.95
N LYS A 167 -19.07 -2.18 11.14
CA LYS A 167 -20.10 -1.68 12.08
C LYS A 167 -19.72 -1.97 13.53
N TRP A 168 -19.14 -3.14 13.80
CA TRP A 168 -18.53 -3.45 15.09
C TRP A 168 -17.44 -2.45 15.48
N LEU A 169 -16.60 -2.07 14.52
CA LEU A 169 -15.56 -1.05 14.73
C LEU A 169 -16.19 0.32 15.02
N ILE A 170 -17.18 0.77 14.24
CA ILE A 170 -17.90 2.04 14.51
C ILE A 170 -18.52 2.02 15.92
N GLY A 171 -19.23 0.95 16.25
CA GLY A 171 -19.86 0.76 17.56
C GLY A 171 -18.86 0.81 18.71
N SER A 172 -17.67 0.21 18.55
CA SER A 172 -16.62 0.26 19.58
C SER A 172 -16.16 1.69 19.89
N GLY A 173 -16.21 2.58 18.91
CA GLY A 173 -15.91 4.00 19.13
C GLY A 173 -16.96 4.68 20.01
N MET A 174 -18.24 4.35 19.83
CA MET A 174 -19.32 4.84 20.69
C MET A 174 -19.23 4.28 22.10
N GLU A 175 -18.86 3.01 22.27
CA GLU A 175 -18.69 2.41 23.60
C GLU A 175 -17.55 3.07 24.40
N ILE A 176 -16.45 3.40 23.73
CA ILE A 176 -15.26 3.95 24.40
C ILE A 176 -15.41 5.47 24.66
N PHE A 177 -16.00 6.22 23.72
CA PHE A 177 -16.01 7.69 23.76
C PHE A 177 -17.43 8.30 23.90
N GLY A 178 -18.45 7.46 24.08
CA GLY A 178 -19.85 7.86 24.19
C GLY A 178 -20.57 7.93 22.85
N VAL A 179 -21.90 7.88 22.92
CA VAL A 179 -22.81 7.93 21.76
C VAL A 179 -22.96 9.38 21.30
N ASN A 180 -21.96 9.86 20.59
CA ASN A 180 -21.92 11.20 20.01
C ASN A 180 -21.05 11.20 18.74
N SER A 181 -21.06 12.30 17.99
CA SER A 181 -20.33 12.43 16.72
C SER A 181 -18.85 12.16 16.82
N PHE A 182 -18.22 12.46 17.97
CA PHE A 182 -16.83 12.07 18.17
C PHE A 182 -16.68 10.56 18.28
N GLY A 183 -17.52 9.88 19.07
CA GLY A 183 -17.43 8.45 19.31
C GLY A 183 -17.58 7.60 18.07
N TRP A 184 -18.65 7.78 17.28
CA TRP A 184 -18.85 6.96 16.07
C TRP A 184 -17.85 7.28 14.94
N ARG A 185 -17.27 8.48 14.92
CA ARG A 185 -16.24 8.87 13.92
C ARG A 185 -14.81 8.58 14.37
N PHE A 186 -14.58 8.24 15.64
CA PHE A 186 -13.24 8.00 16.17
C PHE A 186 -12.50 6.86 15.45
N MET A 187 -13.15 5.70 15.32
CA MET A 187 -12.52 4.52 14.71
C MET A 187 -12.24 4.70 13.21
N PRO A 188 -13.13 5.29 12.40
CA PRO A 188 -12.78 5.74 11.04
C PRO A 188 -11.59 6.72 11.02
N ALA A 189 -11.55 7.72 11.91
CA ALA A 189 -10.45 8.68 11.95
C ALA A 189 -9.11 7.99 12.24
N LEU A 190 -9.11 7.09 13.22
CA LEU A 190 -7.95 6.26 13.56
C LEU A 190 -7.52 5.38 12.37
N ALA A 191 -8.47 4.73 11.69
CA ALA A 191 -8.19 3.92 10.51
C ALA A 191 -7.52 4.74 9.38
N GLY A 192 -7.95 6.00 9.18
CA GLY A 192 -7.31 6.92 8.25
C GLY A 192 -5.86 7.25 8.62
N VAL A 193 -5.60 7.50 9.91
CA VAL A 193 -4.24 7.76 10.43
C VAL A 193 -3.33 6.54 10.26
N LEU A 194 -3.83 5.35 10.59
CA LEU A 194 -3.10 4.09 10.43
C LEU A 194 -2.81 3.79 8.95
N THR A 195 -3.73 4.13 8.05
CA THR A 195 -3.52 3.97 6.59
C THR A 195 -2.36 4.85 6.10
N VAL A 196 -2.27 6.11 6.54
CA VAL A 196 -1.13 6.99 6.22
C VAL A 196 0.19 6.42 6.75
N LEU A 197 0.19 5.91 7.98
CA LEU A 197 1.35 5.23 8.56
C LEU A 197 1.77 4.06 7.68
N LEU A 198 0.84 3.17 7.35
CA LEU A 198 1.13 1.96 6.57
C LEU A 198 1.63 2.30 5.16
N VAL A 199 1.02 3.24 4.45
CA VAL A 199 1.51 3.71 3.13
C VAL A 199 2.96 4.16 3.23
N THR A 200 3.30 4.95 4.25
CA THR A 200 4.68 5.41 4.49
C THR A 200 5.63 4.23 4.72
N ARG A 201 5.20 3.24 5.51
CA ARG A 201 6.00 2.03 5.79
C ARG A 201 6.14 1.10 4.58
N ILE A 202 5.10 0.97 3.75
CA ILE A 202 5.16 0.23 2.47
C ILE A 202 6.19 0.91 1.57
N MET A 203 6.11 2.23 1.41
CA MET A 203 7.04 2.96 0.55
C MET A 203 8.49 2.82 1.02
N MET A 204 8.77 2.89 2.32
CA MET A 204 10.10 2.60 2.87
C MET A 204 10.60 1.18 2.55
N ARG A 205 9.70 0.21 2.37
CA ARG A 205 10.03 -1.17 1.97
C ARG A 205 10.22 -1.32 0.46
N LEU A 206 9.52 -0.53 -0.35
CA LEU A 206 9.65 -0.53 -1.81
C LEU A 206 10.92 0.21 -2.24
N VAL A 207 11.17 1.38 -1.68
CA VAL A 207 12.30 2.25 -2.02
C VAL A 207 12.93 2.75 -0.72
N PRO A 208 14.23 2.56 -0.49
CA PRO A 208 14.90 2.96 0.76
C PRO A 208 15.15 4.49 0.80
N SER A 209 14.10 5.28 0.61
CA SER A 209 14.10 6.74 0.51
C SER A 209 13.08 7.33 1.49
N PRO A 210 13.54 7.86 2.64
CA PRO A 210 12.68 8.58 3.58
C PRO A 210 11.86 9.69 2.93
N LEU A 211 12.43 10.41 1.96
CA LEU A 211 11.71 11.46 1.24
C LEU A 211 10.51 10.91 0.47
N LEU A 212 10.71 9.88 -0.38
CA LEU A 212 9.60 9.32 -1.17
C LEU A 212 8.55 8.65 -0.28
N ALA A 213 8.97 8.00 0.80
CA ALA A 213 8.05 7.43 1.77
C ALA A 213 7.21 8.51 2.46
N GLY A 214 7.86 9.59 2.91
CA GLY A 214 7.20 10.75 3.46
C GLY A 214 6.24 11.40 2.48
N LEU A 215 6.62 11.56 1.22
CA LEU A 215 5.75 12.15 0.19
C LEU A 215 4.47 11.35 -0.03
N ALA A 216 4.56 10.01 -0.12
CA ALA A 216 3.36 9.18 -0.26
C ALA A 216 2.42 9.32 0.94
N GLY A 217 2.96 9.27 2.17
CA GLY A 217 2.17 9.49 3.38
C GLY A 217 1.61 10.90 3.47
N PHE A 218 2.41 11.90 3.12
CA PHE A 218 2.02 13.31 3.10
C PHE A 218 0.86 13.55 2.13
N PHE A 219 0.94 13.08 0.89
CA PHE A 219 -0.13 13.24 -0.09
C PHE A 219 -1.46 12.67 0.41
N LEU A 220 -1.45 11.51 1.10
CA LEU A 220 -2.66 10.95 1.69
C LEU A 220 -3.12 11.68 2.96
N ALA A 221 -2.17 12.23 3.73
CA ALA A 221 -2.49 13.01 4.93
C ALA A 221 -3.28 14.29 4.57
N ILE A 222 -3.01 14.87 3.39
CA ILE A 222 -3.65 16.10 2.87
C ILE A 222 -4.60 15.85 1.69
N ASP A 223 -5.02 14.60 1.47
CA ASP A 223 -5.97 14.25 0.42
C ASP A 223 -7.42 14.37 0.91
N GLY A 224 -8.26 15.05 0.14
CA GLY A 224 -9.65 15.30 0.51
C GLY A 224 -10.53 14.06 0.63
N ILE A 225 -10.36 13.05 -0.25
CA ILE A 225 -11.09 11.77 -0.09
C ILE A 225 -10.63 11.11 1.22
N GLY A 226 -9.32 11.00 1.43
CA GLY A 226 -8.75 10.41 2.63
C GLY A 226 -9.10 11.14 3.92
N ILE A 227 -9.30 12.47 3.88
CA ILE A 227 -9.73 13.28 5.03
C ILE A 227 -11.23 13.09 5.27
N THR A 228 -12.06 13.38 4.27
CA THR A 228 -13.53 13.34 4.41
C THR A 228 -14.02 11.96 4.86
N GLU A 229 -13.55 10.89 4.22
CA GLU A 229 -13.99 9.51 4.50
C GLU A 229 -13.52 8.97 5.84
N SER A 230 -12.44 9.52 6.40
CA SER A 230 -12.01 9.14 7.74
C SER A 230 -12.66 9.99 8.83
N ARG A 231 -13.41 11.04 8.46
CA ARG A 231 -14.14 11.92 9.38
C ARG A 231 -15.64 11.66 9.40
N ILE A 232 -16.09 10.61 8.73
CA ILE A 232 -17.49 10.18 8.68
C ILE A 232 -17.52 8.68 9.00
N ALA A 233 -18.54 8.22 9.72
CA ALA A 233 -18.69 6.81 10.09
C ALA A 233 -19.14 5.91 8.92
N LEU A 234 -18.27 5.78 7.92
CA LEU A 234 -18.45 4.91 6.76
C LEU A 234 -17.59 3.65 6.85
N LEU A 235 -18.05 2.61 6.17
CA LEU A 235 -17.36 1.32 6.12
C LEU A 235 -16.12 1.35 5.20
N ASP A 236 -16.14 2.18 4.15
CA ASP A 236 -15.16 2.15 3.06
C ASP A 236 -13.74 2.52 3.50
N ASN A 237 -13.61 3.41 4.48
CA ASN A 237 -12.32 3.77 5.05
C ASN A 237 -11.64 2.58 5.77
N PHE A 238 -12.41 1.64 6.35
CA PHE A 238 -11.85 0.40 6.89
C PHE A 238 -11.39 -0.57 5.79
N ILE A 239 -12.07 -0.60 4.63
CA ILE A 239 -11.60 -1.34 3.44
C ILE A 239 -10.23 -0.82 3.04
N GLY A 240 -10.07 0.52 2.95
CA GLY A 240 -8.79 1.16 2.66
C GLY A 240 -7.68 0.73 3.63
N LEU A 241 -7.97 0.69 4.94
CA LEU A 241 -7.04 0.24 5.97
C LEU A 241 -6.62 -1.22 5.78
N PHE A 242 -7.56 -2.17 5.77
CA PHE A 242 -7.24 -3.60 5.72
C PHE A 242 -6.68 -4.03 4.36
N ALA A 243 -7.09 -3.39 3.26
CA ALA A 243 -6.45 -3.56 1.96
C ALA A 243 -4.99 -3.09 2.00
N THR A 244 -4.71 -1.95 2.63
CA THR A 244 -3.32 -1.45 2.79
C THR A 244 -2.49 -2.37 3.70
N CYS A 245 -3.08 -2.90 4.78
CA CYS A 245 -2.47 -3.96 5.60
C CYS A 245 -2.11 -5.19 4.76
N ALA A 246 -3.04 -5.66 3.90
CA ALA A 246 -2.80 -6.78 3.01
C ALA A 246 -1.63 -6.50 2.05
N LEU A 247 -1.55 -5.29 1.47
CA LEU A 247 -0.43 -4.90 0.60
C LEU A 247 0.90 -4.85 1.37
N TYR A 248 0.91 -4.37 2.62
CA TYR A 248 2.12 -4.40 3.45
C TYR A 248 2.59 -5.84 3.69
N CYS A 249 1.68 -6.73 4.12
CA CYS A 249 1.97 -8.14 4.36
C CYS A 249 2.43 -8.85 3.08
N LEU A 250 1.82 -8.53 1.94
CA LEU A 250 2.17 -9.07 0.63
C LEU A 250 3.60 -8.69 0.21
N VAL A 251 4.01 -7.43 0.43
CA VAL A 251 5.39 -6.99 0.19
C VAL A 251 6.37 -7.74 1.10
N ARG A 252 6.00 -7.96 2.36
CA ARG A 252 6.82 -8.72 3.31
C ARG A 252 6.93 -10.18 2.90
N ASP A 253 5.85 -10.80 2.44
CA ASP A 253 5.84 -12.18 1.96
C ASP A 253 6.79 -12.35 0.78
N ARG A 254 6.67 -11.46 -0.22
CA ARG A 254 7.54 -11.47 -1.39
C ARG A 254 9.03 -11.44 -1.01
N GLN A 255 9.41 -10.57 -0.08
CA GLN A 255 10.79 -10.46 0.39
C GLN A 255 11.21 -11.75 1.10
N TRP A 256 10.42 -12.20 2.06
CA TRP A 256 10.68 -13.37 2.89
C TRP A 256 10.82 -14.67 2.08
N THR A 257 9.91 -14.88 1.14
CA THR A 257 9.89 -16.05 0.25
C THR A 257 11.13 -16.10 -0.64
N ARG A 258 11.54 -14.96 -1.20
CA ARG A 258 12.71 -14.89 -2.08
C ARG A 258 14.01 -15.08 -1.31
N GLU A 259 14.10 -14.57 -0.08
CA GLU A 259 15.28 -14.76 0.76
C GLU A 259 15.48 -16.24 1.10
N ARG A 260 14.39 -16.93 1.46
CA ARG A 260 14.43 -18.38 1.73
C ARG A 260 14.71 -19.22 0.50
N LEU A 261 14.19 -18.81 -0.66
CA LEU A 261 14.50 -19.47 -1.92
C LEU A 261 15.98 -19.34 -2.30
N ALA A 262 16.59 -18.16 -2.11
CA ALA A 262 18.02 -17.96 -2.35
C ALA A 262 18.87 -18.81 -1.42
N ARG A 263 18.59 -18.76 -0.12
CA ARG A 263 19.33 -19.52 0.91
C ARG A 263 19.20 -21.03 0.71
N GLY A 264 17.99 -21.52 0.42
CA GLY A 264 17.73 -22.95 0.26
C GLY A 264 18.36 -23.56 -1.00
N LEU A 265 18.69 -22.74 -2.01
CA LEU A 265 19.33 -23.19 -3.25
C LEU A 265 20.82 -22.83 -3.34
N ALA A 266 21.37 -22.17 -2.32
CA ALA A 266 22.79 -21.83 -2.28
C ALA A 266 23.65 -23.10 -2.25
N GLY A 267 24.70 -23.15 -3.07
CA GLY A 267 25.59 -24.31 -3.21
C GLY A 267 24.97 -25.53 -3.93
N GLN A 268 23.69 -25.48 -4.29
CA GLN A 268 23.06 -26.56 -5.06
C GLN A 268 23.24 -26.36 -6.57
N PRO A 269 23.26 -27.44 -7.39
CA PRO A 269 23.35 -27.31 -8.84
C PRO A 269 22.17 -26.56 -9.48
N ALA A 270 22.35 -26.03 -10.68
CA ALA A 270 21.25 -25.53 -11.49
C ALA A 270 20.27 -26.67 -11.80
N GLY A 271 18.96 -26.37 -11.84
CA GLY A 271 17.95 -27.42 -12.02
C GLY A 271 17.63 -28.23 -10.78
N SER A 272 18.12 -27.86 -9.58
CA SER A 272 17.60 -28.42 -8.32
C SER A 272 16.13 -28.11 -8.11
N ALA A 273 15.44 -29.00 -7.37
CA ALA A 273 14.06 -28.80 -6.97
C ALA A 273 13.94 -27.56 -6.04
N ALA A 274 12.83 -26.84 -6.14
CA ALA A 274 12.58 -25.72 -5.25
C ALA A 274 12.37 -26.23 -3.80
N PRO A 275 12.92 -25.56 -2.78
CA PRO A 275 12.63 -25.90 -1.40
C PRO A 275 11.14 -25.72 -1.11
N LEU A 276 10.55 -26.68 -0.40
CA LEU A 276 9.17 -26.59 0.10
C LEU A 276 9.11 -25.50 1.19
N LEU A 277 8.13 -24.62 1.09
CA LEU A 277 7.92 -23.53 2.05
C LEU A 277 6.73 -23.85 2.94
N VAL A 278 6.86 -24.84 3.83
CA VAL A 278 5.73 -25.37 4.63
C VAL A 278 5.04 -24.29 5.46
N TRP A 279 5.76 -23.26 5.92
CA TRP A 279 5.24 -22.13 6.70
C TRP A 279 5.36 -20.84 5.90
N ARG A 280 4.28 -20.04 5.76
CA ARG A 280 4.28 -18.72 5.10
C ARG A 280 3.51 -17.68 5.93
N PRO A 281 4.12 -17.13 6.99
CA PRO A 281 3.40 -16.27 7.95
C PRO A 281 2.89 -14.98 7.31
N TRP A 282 3.64 -14.42 6.38
CA TRP A 282 3.28 -13.16 5.74
C TRP A 282 2.16 -13.34 4.70
N LEU A 283 2.15 -14.46 3.97
CA LEU A 283 1.01 -14.82 3.11
C LEU A 283 -0.24 -15.09 3.94
N LEU A 284 -0.12 -15.77 5.09
CA LEU A 284 -1.23 -15.96 6.02
C LEU A 284 -1.76 -14.63 6.55
N ALA A 285 -0.88 -13.71 6.97
CA ALA A 285 -1.27 -12.37 7.39
C ALA A 285 -1.93 -11.55 6.26
N THR A 286 -1.48 -11.75 5.03
CA THR A 286 -2.12 -11.18 3.82
C THR A 286 -3.54 -11.73 3.67
N ALA A 287 -3.71 -13.04 3.77
CA ALA A 287 -5.00 -13.71 3.69
C ALA A 287 -5.98 -13.26 4.78
N ILE A 288 -5.50 -13.14 6.02
CA ILE A 288 -6.28 -12.63 7.15
C ILE A 288 -6.75 -11.21 6.87
N SER A 289 -5.84 -10.32 6.44
CA SER A 289 -6.18 -8.93 6.13
C SER A 289 -7.21 -8.82 5.00
N LEU A 290 -7.10 -9.67 3.98
CA LEU A 290 -8.07 -9.75 2.87
C LEU A 290 -9.43 -10.30 3.34
N GLY A 291 -9.44 -11.32 4.21
CA GLY A 291 -10.65 -11.82 4.85
C GLY A 291 -11.36 -10.75 5.70
N LEU A 292 -10.61 -9.95 6.45
CA LEU A 292 -11.15 -8.78 7.18
C LEU A 292 -11.72 -7.74 6.22
N THR A 293 -11.05 -7.50 5.09
CA THR A 293 -11.57 -6.60 4.03
C THR A 293 -12.91 -7.10 3.50
N CYS A 294 -13.03 -8.40 3.18
CA CYS A 294 -14.29 -9.02 2.76
C CYS A 294 -15.38 -8.97 3.85
N SER A 295 -14.98 -9.00 5.13
CA SER A 295 -15.88 -8.90 6.28
C SER A 295 -16.44 -7.50 6.52
N ILE A 296 -15.98 -6.50 5.75
CA ILE A 296 -16.52 -5.14 5.75
C ILE A 296 -17.43 -4.93 4.53
N LYS A 297 -16.93 -5.22 3.33
CA LYS A 297 -17.72 -5.27 2.09
C LYS A 297 -17.13 -6.29 1.11
N TRP A 298 -17.98 -6.86 0.26
CA TRP A 298 -17.57 -7.86 -0.74
C TRP A 298 -16.66 -7.34 -1.85
N SER A 299 -16.50 -6.02 -2.00
CA SER A 299 -15.49 -5.46 -2.90
C SER A 299 -14.06 -5.93 -2.56
N GLY A 300 -13.81 -6.36 -1.31
CA GLY A 300 -12.55 -7.01 -0.93
C GLY A 300 -12.25 -8.32 -1.67
N LEU A 301 -13.27 -9.02 -2.17
CA LEU A 301 -13.11 -10.29 -2.89
C LEU A 301 -12.30 -10.12 -4.18
N TYR A 302 -12.50 -9.01 -4.88
CA TYR A 302 -11.76 -8.70 -6.10
C TYR A 302 -10.28 -8.47 -5.81
N LEU A 303 -9.94 -7.83 -4.68
CA LEU A 303 -8.56 -7.67 -4.25
C LEU A 303 -7.95 -9.02 -3.86
N LEU A 304 -8.70 -9.89 -3.17
CA LEU A 304 -8.25 -11.25 -2.86
C LEU A 304 -7.91 -12.03 -4.14
N ALA A 305 -8.78 -11.98 -5.15
CA ALA A 305 -8.54 -12.62 -6.44
C ALA A 305 -7.29 -12.04 -7.15
N ALA A 306 -7.18 -10.71 -7.21
CA ALA A 306 -6.05 -10.02 -7.84
C ALA A 306 -4.72 -10.38 -7.14
N VAL A 307 -4.68 -10.33 -5.80
CA VAL A 307 -3.51 -10.70 -5.01
C VAL A 307 -3.17 -12.18 -5.20
N GLY A 308 -4.16 -13.08 -5.22
CA GLY A 308 -3.94 -14.50 -5.49
C GLY A 308 -3.22 -14.75 -6.81
N VAL A 309 -3.70 -14.13 -7.89
CA VAL A 309 -3.03 -14.20 -9.21
C VAL A 309 -1.62 -13.62 -9.16
N LEU A 310 -1.43 -12.47 -8.51
CA LEU A 310 -0.14 -11.81 -8.41
C LEU A 310 0.90 -12.66 -7.67
N VAL A 311 0.52 -13.31 -6.56
CA VAL A 311 1.41 -14.18 -5.78
C VAL A 311 1.87 -15.35 -6.64
N VAL A 312 0.95 -16.03 -7.32
CA VAL A 312 1.29 -17.14 -8.24
C VAL A 312 2.27 -16.67 -9.32
N VAL A 313 1.99 -15.55 -9.98
CA VAL A 313 2.88 -14.97 -11.00
C VAL A 313 4.25 -14.66 -10.42
N TRP A 314 4.31 -14.06 -9.23
CA TRP A 314 5.55 -13.70 -8.57
C TRP A 314 6.40 -14.89 -8.17
N ASP A 315 5.78 -15.99 -7.78
CA ASP A 315 6.46 -17.22 -7.38
C ASP A 315 6.92 -18.02 -8.59
N VAL A 316 6.09 -18.16 -9.63
CA VAL A 316 6.50 -18.76 -10.91
C VAL A 316 7.69 -17.98 -11.51
N CYS A 317 7.62 -16.64 -11.52
CA CYS A 317 8.74 -15.82 -11.98
C CYS A 317 9.99 -15.96 -11.10
N ALA A 318 9.84 -16.12 -9.79
CA ALA A 318 10.98 -16.35 -8.89
C ALA A 318 11.68 -17.67 -9.23
N LEU A 319 10.92 -18.76 -9.36
CA LEU A 319 11.44 -20.08 -9.71
C LEU A 319 12.13 -20.09 -11.09
N ARG A 320 11.53 -19.42 -12.07
CA ARG A 320 12.16 -19.23 -13.39
C ARG A 320 13.48 -18.49 -13.29
N ALA A 321 13.56 -17.41 -12.50
CA ALA A 321 14.76 -16.59 -12.36
C ALA A 321 15.95 -17.36 -11.75
N VAL A 322 15.68 -18.33 -10.86
CA VAL A 322 16.71 -19.18 -10.24
C VAL A 322 16.85 -20.55 -10.88
N ARG A 323 16.20 -20.77 -12.04
CA ARG A 323 16.31 -21.99 -12.87
C ARG A 323 16.08 -23.29 -12.07
N THR A 324 15.03 -23.36 -11.26
CA THR A 324 14.66 -24.62 -10.57
C THR A 324 14.18 -25.68 -11.56
N ARG A 325 14.26 -26.96 -11.18
CA ARG A 325 13.68 -28.06 -11.94
C ARG A 325 12.20 -27.80 -12.22
N SER A 326 11.77 -28.04 -13.46
CA SER A 326 10.37 -27.97 -13.88
C SER A 326 9.64 -26.74 -13.32
N TRP A 327 10.30 -25.57 -13.38
CA TRP A 327 9.85 -24.33 -12.74
C TRP A 327 8.39 -23.95 -13.06
N HIS A 328 7.87 -24.38 -14.21
CA HIS A 328 6.48 -24.17 -14.62
C HIS A 328 5.52 -25.06 -13.82
N THR A 329 5.70 -26.40 -13.79
CA THR A 329 4.82 -27.28 -13.00
C THR A 329 5.00 -27.07 -11.50
N ALA A 330 6.25 -26.92 -11.03
CA ALA A 330 6.55 -26.63 -9.64
C ALA A 330 5.96 -25.27 -9.19
N GLY A 331 5.91 -24.30 -10.11
CA GLY A 331 5.33 -22.99 -9.86
C GLY A 331 3.80 -22.99 -9.86
N PHE A 332 3.16 -23.50 -10.92
CA PHE A 332 1.70 -23.45 -11.04
C PHE A 332 0.97 -24.49 -10.18
N LEU A 333 1.39 -25.75 -10.22
CA LEU A 333 0.71 -26.84 -9.51
C LEU A 333 1.20 -27.00 -8.08
N GLY A 334 2.50 -26.84 -7.85
CA GLY A 334 3.09 -26.93 -6.51
C GLY A 334 2.81 -25.66 -5.70
N ARG A 335 3.54 -24.58 -6.02
CA ARG A 335 3.42 -23.32 -5.28
C ARG A 335 2.07 -22.66 -5.46
N GLY A 336 1.49 -22.65 -6.66
CA GLY A 336 0.20 -22.01 -6.90
C GLY A 336 -0.94 -22.63 -6.11
N LEU A 337 -0.98 -23.97 -6.00
CA LEU A 337 -1.94 -24.65 -5.13
C LEU A 337 -1.69 -24.30 -3.66
N GLN A 338 -0.43 -24.28 -3.23
CA GLN A 338 -0.08 -23.85 -1.88
C GLN A 338 -0.55 -22.41 -1.61
N ASP A 339 -0.27 -21.47 -2.51
CA ASP A 339 -0.67 -20.06 -2.39
C ASP A 339 -2.19 -19.93 -2.29
N PHE A 340 -2.93 -20.69 -3.10
CA PHE A 340 -4.39 -20.79 -3.01
C PHE A 340 -4.85 -21.29 -1.63
N LEU A 341 -4.27 -22.39 -1.13
CA LEU A 341 -4.63 -22.98 0.16
C LEU A 341 -4.31 -22.05 1.34
N TYR A 342 -3.31 -21.19 1.21
CA TYR A 342 -3.01 -20.17 2.21
C TYR A 342 -3.95 -18.97 2.13
N LEU A 343 -4.28 -18.51 0.93
CA LEU A 343 -5.06 -17.28 0.73
C LEU A 343 -6.56 -17.52 0.87
N VAL A 344 -7.13 -18.43 0.10
CA VAL A 344 -8.58 -18.53 -0.10
C VAL A 344 -9.27 -19.17 1.11
N PRO A 345 -8.89 -20.38 1.59
CA PRO A 345 -9.47 -20.94 2.80
C PRO A 345 -9.34 -20.03 4.01
N THR A 346 -8.16 -19.43 4.23
CA THR A 346 -7.96 -18.51 5.36
C THR A 346 -8.87 -17.30 5.27
N ALA A 347 -8.99 -16.66 4.09
CA ALA A 347 -9.88 -15.52 3.93
C ALA A 347 -11.35 -15.90 4.15
N ILE A 348 -11.78 -17.09 3.71
CA ILE A 348 -13.13 -17.63 3.97
C ILE A 348 -13.33 -17.86 5.47
N ILE A 349 -12.37 -18.46 6.17
CA ILE A 349 -12.45 -18.70 7.62
C ILE A 349 -12.61 -17.36 8.36
N VAL A 350 -11.79 -16.37 8.03
CA VAL A 350 -11.89 -15.03 8.64
C VAL A 350 -13.23 -14.37 8.31
N TYR A 351 -13.70 -14.49 7.08
CA TYR A 351 -15.00 -13.96 6.66
C TYR A 351 -16.15 -14.58 7.48
N VAL A 352 -16.22 -15.91 7.56
CA VAL A 352 -17.25 -16.61 8.33
C VAL A 352 -17.13 -16.30 9.82
N ALA A 353 -15.92 -16.20 10.36
CA ALA A 353 -15.69 -15.77 11.74
C ALA A 353 -16.16 -14.32 11.97
N GLY A 354 -16.11 -13.45 10.96
CA GLY A 354 -16.66 -12.10 11.02
C GLY A 354 -18.18 -12.05 11.23
N TRP A 355 -18.89 -13.15 10.98
CA TRP A 355 -20.32 -13.32 11.26
C TRP A 355 -20.60 -13.98 12.62
N PHE A 356 -19.62 -14.00 13.54
CA PHE A 356 -19.77 -14.63 14.86
C PHE A 356 -21.05 -14.20 15.58
N SER A 357 -21.43 -12.92 15.47
CA SER A 357 -22.57 -12.38 16.18
C SER A 357 -23.89 -12.91 15.65
N TRP A 358 -24.00 -13.07 14.33
CA TRP A 358 -25.17 -13.70 13.71
C TRP A 358 -25.35 -15.15 14.19
N PHE A 359 -24.26 -15.90 14.35
CA PHE A 359 -24.33 -17.26 14.91
C PHE A 359 -24.69 -17.29 16.40
N ALA A 360 -24.31 -16.26 17.16
CA ALA A 360 -24.54 -16.19 18.60
C ALA A 360 -25.97 -15.77 18.98
N HIS A 361 -26.71 -15.11 18.08
CA HIS A 361 -28.00 -14.51 18.40
C HIS A 361 -29.13 -15.07 17.54
N SER A 362 -30.04 -15.82 18.16
CA SER A 362 -31.15 -16.48 17.48
C SER A 362 -32.17 -15.54 16.84
N HIS A 363 -32.23 -14.29 17.32
CA HIS A 363 -33.12 -13.26 16.81
C HIS A 363 -32.57 -12.51 15.61
N ALA A 364 -31.31 -12.74 15.22
CA ALA A 364 -30.70 -12.08 14.07
C ALA A 364 -31.49 -12.35 12.77
N PHE A 365 -31.42 -11.42 11.81
CA PHE A 365 -32.17 -11.55 10.57
C PHE A 365 -31.88 -12.87 9.85
N ASN A 366 -32.94 -13.55 9.40
CA ASN A 366 -32.90 -14.84 8.73
C ASN A 366 -32.25 -15.99 9.54
N HIS A 367 -31.93 -15.79 10.83
CA HIS A 367 -31.45 -16.87 11.69
C HIS A 367 -32.57 -17.87 11.94
N GLY A 368 -32.28 -19.18 11.83
CA GLY A 368 -33.27 -20.25 12.02
C GLY A 368 -34.21 -20.52 10.84
N TRP A 369 -34.11 -19.78 9.74
CA TRP A 369 -34.95 -19.96 8.54
C TRP A 369 -35.01 -21.42 8.04
N ALA A 370 -33.87 -22.09 7.95
CA ALA A 370 -33.82 -23.47 7.45
C ALA A 370 -34.48 -24.47 8.42
N ALA A 371 -34.29 -24.27 9.73
CA ALA A 371 -34.91 -25.11 10.75
C ALA A 371 -36.44 -24.98 10.70
N GLN A 372 -36.96 -23.75 10.63
CA GLN A 372 -38.39 -23.47 10.51
C GLN A 372 -39.02 -24.12 9.26
N ARG A 373 -38.31 -24.13 8.12
CA ARG A 373 -38.78 -24.81 6.91
C ARG A 373 -38.87 -26.32 7.08
N ARG A 374 -37.89 -26.96 7.74
CA ARG A 374 -37.95 -28.40 8.04
C ARG A 374 -39.12 -28.72 8.96
N GLU A 375 -39.32 -27.93 10.01
CA GLU A 375 -40.41 -28.11 10.97
C GLU A 375 -41.79 -27.98 10.29
N THR A 376 -41.93 -27.05 9.36
CA THR A 376 -43.18 -26.84 8.59
C THR A 376 -43.34 -27.79 7.39
N GLY A 377 -42.46 -28.78 7.23
CA GLY A 377 -42.51 -29.76 6.14
C GLY A 377 -42.20 -29.19 4.75
N GLN A 378 -41.63 -27.98 4.67
CA GLN A 378 -41.24 -27.35 3.42
C GLN A 378 -39.90 -27.90 2.93
N SER A 379 -39.74 -28.01 1.61
CA SER A 379 -38.46 -28.41 1.02
C SER A 379 -37.38 -27.35 1.27
N LEU A 380 -36.16 -27.83 1.56
CA LEU A 380 -34.96 -27.01 1.64
C LEU A 380 -34.22 -27.04 0.31
N PRO A 381 -33.66 -25.90 -0.16
CA PRO A 381 -32.84 -25.90 -1.37
C PRO A 381 -31.59 -26.79 -1.26
N ARG A 382 -31.06 -26.96 -0.04
CA ARG A 382 -29.79 -27.67 0.25
C ARG A 382 -29.97 -28.59 1.46
N PRO A 383 -30.71 -29.71 1.34
CA PRO A 383 -31.10 -30.53 2.49
C PRO A 383 -29.92 -31.19 3.22
N TRP A 384 -28.79 -31.37 2.53
CA TRP A 384 -27.55 -31.98 3.05
C TRP A 384 -26.72 -31.05 3.95
N MET A 385 -26.97 -29.73 3.92
CA MET A 385 -26.17 -28.75 4.66
C MET A 385 -26.81 -28.46 6.03
N PRO A 386 -26.01 -28.25 7.09
CA PRO A 386 -26.53 -27.85 8.40
C PRO A 386 -27.40 -26.58 8.35
N ASP A 387 -28.43 -26.51 9.18
CA ASP A 387 -29.45 -25.44 9.12
C ASP A 387 -28.88 -24.03 9.32
N ALA A 388 -27.91 -23.88 10.21
CA ALA A 388 -27.23 -22.60 10.41
C ALA A 388 -26.52 -22.13 9.13
N LEU A 389 -25.76 -23.01 8.48
CA LEU A 389 -25.07 -22.68 7.22
C LEU A 389 -26.04 -22.46 6.05
N ASN A 390 -27.18 -23.17 6.04
CA ASN A 390 -28.22 -22.97 5.02
C ASN A 390 -28.92 -21.63 5.17
N SER A 391 -29.24 -21.24 6.40
CA SER A 391 -29.84 -19.95 6.72
C SER A 391 -28.86 -18.80 6.43
N LEU A 392 -27.59 -18.96 6.78
CA LEU A 392 -26.56 -17.98 6.47
C LEU A 392 -26.35 -17.85 4.95
N LEU A 393 -26.25 -18.96 4.22
CA LEU A 393 -26.09 -18.92 2.76
C LEU A 393 -27.33 -18.33 2.09
N ASP A 394 -28.53 -18.63 2.57
CA ASP A 394 -29.76 -18.01 2.07
C ASP A 394 -29.76 -16.50 2.29
N TYR A 395 -29.33 -16.06 3.48
CA TYR A 395 -29.13 -14.63 3.75
C TYR A 395 -28.11 -14.02 2.76
N HIS A 396 -26.98 -14.69 2.50
CA HIS A 396 -26.01 -14.23 1.50
C HIS A 396 -26.59 -14.20 0.08
N ILE A 397 -27.49 -15.12 -0.28
CA ILE A 397 -28.19 -15.09 -1.58
C ILE A 397 -29.12 -13.87 -1.66
N GLN A 398 -29.83 -13.55 -0.57
CA GLN A 398 -30.66 -12.33 -0.50
C GLN A 398 -29.79 -11.07 -0.64
N MET A 399 -28.67 -11.00 0.08
CA MET A 399 -27.68 -9.92 -0.06
C MET A 399 -27.18 -9.81 -1.50
N TYR A 400 -26.81 -10.92 -2.14
CA TYR A 400 -26.34 -10.91 -3.53
C TYR A 400 -27.41 -10.37 -4.49
N ARG A 401 -28.66 -10.84 -4.36
CA ARG A 401 -29.79 -10.35 -5.17
C ARG A 401 -30.00 -8.85 -5.02
N PHE A 402 -29.88 -8.32 -3.80
CA PHE A 402 -29.91 -6.87 -3.58
C PHE A 402 -28.78 -6.15 -4.34
N HIS A 403 -27.54 -6.62 -4.25
CA HIS A 403 -26.40 -5.91 -4.88
C HIS A 403 -26.46 -5.88 -6.41
N VAL A 404 -26.93 -6.96 -7.04
CA VAL A 404 -27.06 -7.05 -8.49
C VAL A 404 -28.34 -6.38 -9.02
N GLY A 405 -29.35 -6.20 -8.16
CA GLY A 405 -30.60 -5.51 -8.49
C GLY A 405 -30.66 -4.05 -8.05
N LEU A 406 -29.57 -3.47 -7.54
CA LEU A 406 -29.53 -2.07 -7.10
C LEU A 406 -29.23 -1.12 -8.28
N ASP A 407 -30.27 -0.66 -8.95
CA ASP A 407 -30.22 0.26 -10.10
C ASP A 407 -30.99 1.57 -9.86
N SER A 408 -31.45 1.81 -8.63
CA SER A 408 -32.19 3.02 -8.26
C SER A 408 -31.37 4.28 -8.49
N SER A 409 -31.87 5.18 -9.33
CA SER A 409 -31.17 6.44 -9.65
C SER A 409 -30.98 7.30 -8.40
N HIS A 410 -29.77 7.83 -8.22
CA HIS A 410 -29.42 8.77 -7.16
C HIS A 410 -28.74 10.01 -7.74
N PRO A 411 -29.10 11.24 -7.33
CA PRO A 411 -28.52 12.47 -7.90
C PRO A 411 -26.98 12.47 -7.88
N TYR A 412 -26.36 12.02 -6.80
CA TYR A 412 -24.88 11.97 -6.67
C TYR A 412 -24.23 10.68 -7.18
N MET A 413 -24.95 9.78 -7.86
CA MET A 413 -24.31 8.60 -8.47
C MET A 413 -23.28 9.03 -9.52
N SER A 414 -22.22 8.25 -9.68
CA SER A 414 -21.12 8.51 -10.60
C SER A 414 -20.72 7.22 -11.35
N LYS A 415 -19.80 7.33 -12.31
CA LYS A 415 -19.33 6.17 -13.09
C LYS A 415 -17.81 5.97 -12.91
N PRO A 416 -17.30 4.73 -12.95
CA PRO A 416 -15.90 4.45 -12.62
C PRO A 416 -14.90 5.24 -13.45
N ILE A 417 -15.18 5.41 -14.75
CA ILE A 417 -14.33 6.18 -15.66
C ILE A 417 -14.08 7.63 -15.21
N SER A 418 -14.99 8.20 -14.41
CA SER A 418 -14.93 9.59 -13.95
C SER A 418 -14.22 9.74 -12.60
N TRP A 419 -13.93 8.63 -11.90
CA TRP A 419 -13.41 8.62 -10.54
C TRP A 419 -11.98 9.15 -10.44
N LEU A 420 -11.07 8.74 -11.32
CA LEU A 420 -9.67 9.20 -11.25
C LEU A 420 -9.54 10.71 -11.49
N ALA A 421 -10.39 11.27 -12.34
CA ALA A 421 -10.43 12.69 -12.63
C ALA A 421 -11.34 13.48 -11.65
N GLN A 422 -12.01 12.78 -10.72
CA GLN A 422 -12.91 13.37 -9.72
C GLN A 422 -14.02 14.24 -10.34
N ILE A 423 -14.56 13.84 -11.50
CA ILE A 423 -15.50 14.67 -12.27
C ILE A 423 -16.85 14.85 -11.56
N ARG A 424 -17.27 13.86 -10.77
CA ARG A 424 -18.54 13.87 -10.05
C ARG A 424 -18.33 13.41 -8.60
N PRO A 425 -17.84 14.29 -7.71
CA PRO A 425 -17.68 14.01 -6.29
C PRO A 425 -19.05 13.81 -5.63
N THR A 426 -19.07 13.07 -4.53
CA THR A 426 -20.30 12.86 -3.74
C THR A 426 -20.40 13.94 -2.67
N LEU A 427 -21.59 14.54 -2.52
CA LEU A 427 -21.89 15.48 -1.44
C LEU A 427 -22.44 14.69 -0.25
N PHE A 428 -21.86 14.89 0.93
CA PHE A 428 -22.24 14.19 2.16
C PHE A 428 -23.03 15.05 3.14
N TYR A 429 -22.78 16.35 3.13
CA TYR A 429 -23.43 17.27 4.03
C TYR A 429 -23.66 18.59 3.33
N TYR A 430 -24.90 19.10 3.40
CA TYR A 430 -25.31 20.41 2.93
C TYR A 430 -26.63 20.76 3.62
N PRO A 431 -26.60 21.36 4.83
CA PRO A 431 -27.81 21.63 5.59
C PRO A 431 -28.61 22.77 4.94
N PRO A 432 -29.93 22.82 5.20
CA PRO A 432 -30.77 23.95 4.84
C PRO A 432 -30.24 25.29 5.38
N LYS A 433 -30.60 26.40 4.74
CA LYS A 433 -30.12 27.74 5.15
C LYS A 433 -30.62 28.13 6.52
N GLU A 434 -31.79 27.63 6.90
CA GLU A 434 -32.46 27.89 8.16
C GLU A 434 -31.67 27.32 9.36
N ASP A 435 -30.91 26.25 9.13
CA ASP A 435 -30.08 25.58 10.14
C ASP A 435 -28.72 26.25 10.31
N LEU A 436 -28.33 27.11 9.36
CA LEU A 436 -27.10 27.89 9.41
C LEU A 436 -27.33 29.14 10.27
N GLY A 437 -27.00 29.05 11.57
CA GLY A 437 -26.97 30.19 12.50
C GLY A 437 -25.91 31.26 12.14
N ALA A 438 -25.35 31.96 13.13
CA ALA A 438 -24.47 33.14 13.01
C ALA A 438 -23.55 33.25 11.75
N SER A 439 -23.37 34.50 11.30
CA SER A 439 -22.82 34.93 10.00
C SER A 439 -21.38 34.46 9.71
N CYS A 440 -21.16 33.98 8.47
CA CYS A 440 -19.85 33.69 7.88
C CYS A 440 -19.16 34.93 7.26
N GLY A 441 -19.52 36.14 7.71
CA GLY A 441 -19.04 37.40 7.13
C GLY A 441 -19.62 37.74 5.74
N SER A 442 -20.64 37.02 5.29
CA SER A 442 -21.38 37.25 4.04
C SER A 442 -22.89 37.15 4.29
N SER A 443 -23.69 37.71 3.37
CA SER A 443 -25.15 37.60 3.36
C SER A 443 -25.63 36.17 3.06
N HIS A 444 -24.82 35.35 2.38
CA HIS A 444 -25.16 34.00 1.97
C HIS A 444 -24.08 33.01 2.43
N CYS A 445 -24.39 32.25 3.47
CA CYS A 445 -23.50 31.22 4.02
C CYS A 445 -23.87 29.82 3.53
N VAL A 446 -22.85 28.98 3.42
CA VAL A 446 -22.94 27.57 3.06
C VAL A 446 -22.07 26.76 4.02
N GLU A 447 -22.52 25.56 4.33
CA GLU A 447 -21.71 24.54 4.97
C GLU A 447 -21.82 23.29 4.10
N ALA A 448 -20.69 22.73 3.67
CA ALA A 448 -20.70 21.59 2.78
C ALA A 448 -19.55 20.63 3.09
N ILE A 449 -19.83 19.34 3.02
CA ILE A 449 -18.81 18.29 3.04
C ILE A 449 -18.90 17.52 1.72
N SER A 450 -17.90 17.69 0.88
CA SER A 450 -17.80 16.99 -0.40
C SER A 450 -16.62 16.02 -0.40
N ALA A 451 -16.88 14.78 -0.82
CA ALA A 451 -15.86 13.77 -1.07
C ALA A 451 -15.17 14.06 -2.40
N ILE A 452 -14.29 15.06 -2.40
CA ILE A 452 -13.43 15.42 -3.51
C ILE A 452 -11.97 15.34 -3.09
N GLY A 453 -11.15 14.66 -3.87
CA GLY A 453 -9.73 14.50 -3.61
C GLY A 453 -8.93 15.80 -3.74
N ASN A 454 -7.67 15.75 -3.31
CA ASN A 454 -6.72 16.84 -3.59
C ASN A 454 -6.44 16.86 -5.10
N ILE A 455 -6.96 17.87 -5.80
CA ILE A 455 -7.02 17.91 -7.28
C ILE A 455 -5.64 17.67 -7.91
N PRO A 456 -4.56 18.38 -7.51
CA PRO A 456 -3.20 18.06 -7.96
C PRO A 456 -2.80 16.60 -7.74
N VAL A 457 -3.03 16.03 -6.56
CA VAL A 457 -2.67 14.64 -6.24
C VAL A 457 -3.33 13.66 -7.22
N TRP A 458 -4.63 13.84 -7.47
CA TRP A 458 -5.40 12.95 -8.36
C TRP A 458 -5.03 13.15 -9.83
N TRP A 459 -4.93 14.39 -10.30
CA TRP A 459 -4.65 14.68 -11.70
C TRP A 459 -3.22 14.31 -12.09
N PHE A 460 -2.23 14.64 -11.25
CA PHE A 460 -0.87 14.10 -11.44
C PHE A 460 -0.83 12.59 -11.21
N GLY A 461 -1.73 12.05 -10.37
CA GLY A 461 -1.95 10.62 -10.17
C GLY A 461 -2.31 9.86 -11.46
N ILE A 462 -3.11 10.46 -12.36
CA ILE A 462 -3.42 9.87 -13.67
C ILE A 462 -2.14 9.73 -14.51
N GLY A 463 -1.34 10.79 -14.61
CA GLY A 463 -0.05 10.75 -15.30
C GLY A 463 0.93 9.77 -14.65
N ALA A 464 0.95 9.73 -13.31
CA ALA A 464 1.77 8.81 -12.55
C ALA A 464 1.38 7.35 -12.79
N LEU A 465 0.09 7.04 -12.91
CA LEU A 465 -0.40 5.70 -13.23
C LEU A 465 0.18 5.22 -14.57
N ALA A 466 0.18 6.06 -15.61
CA ALA A 466 0.79 5.73 -16.91
C ALA A 466 2.31 5.47 -16.81
N VAL A 467 3.03 6.28 -16.03
CA VAL A 467 4.47 6.08 -15.76
C VAL A 467 4.70 4.77 -15.03
N VAL A 468 3.94 4.49 -13.96
CA VAL A 468 4.08 3.29 -13.15
C VAL A 468 3.77 2.04 -13.96
N VAL A 469 2.70 2.02 -14.77
CA VAL A 469 2.39 0.91 -15.70
C VAL A 469 3.55 0.68 -16.68
N THR A 470 4.07 1.75 -17.27
CA THR A 470 5.18 1.66 -18.24
C THR A 470 6.43 1.10 -17.57
N VAL A 471 6.79 1.57 -16.38
CA VAL A 471 7.96 1.05 -15.64
C VAL A 471 7.72 -0.39 -15.16
N ALA A 472 6.51 -0.72 -14.71
CA ALA A 472 6.13 -2.07 -14.29
C ALA A 472 6.33 -3.10 -15.40
N VAL A 473 5.94 -2.76 -16.64
CA VAL A 473 6.01 -3.66 -17.80
C VAL A 473 7.40 -3.61 -18.44
N ALA A 474 7.89 -2.43 -18.83
CA ALA A 474 9.12 -2.28 -19.59
C ALA A 474 10.37 -2.64 -18.79
N ARG A 475 10.40 -2.31 -17.48
CA ARG A 475 11.53 -2.64 -16.60
C ARG A 475 11.30 -3.87 -15.73
N ARG A 476 10.11 -4.48 -15.81
CA ARG A 476 9.68 -5.62 -14.97
C ARG A 476 9.89 -5.32 -13.48
N ASP A 477 9.59 -4.09 -13.09
CA ASP A 477 9.81 -3.61 -11.73
C ASP A 477 8.64 -4.00 -10.82
N TRP A 478 8.89 -4.97 -9.94
CA TRP A 478 7.88 -5.50 -9.03
C TRP A 478 7.32 -4.44 -8.07
N ARG A 479 8.08 -3.38 -7.76
CA ARG A 479 7.64 -2.33 -6.82
C ARG A 479 6.44 -1.58 -7.38
N MET A 480 6.40 -1.42 -8.71
CA MET A 480 5.30 -0.75 -9.41
C MET A 480 4.01 -1.57 -9.38
N TRP A 481 4.11 -2.90 -9.32
CA TRP A 481 2.95 -3.78 -9.24
C TRP A 481 2.20 -3.69 -7.90
N VAL A 482 2.84 -3.17 -6.85
CA VAL A 482 2.24 -3.05 -5.50
C VAL A 482 1.07 -2.07 -5.46
N PRO A 483 1.18 -0.81 -5.93
CA PRO A 483 0.00 0.03 -6.09
C PRO A 483 -0.92 -0.44 -7.23
N LEU A 484 -0.37 -0.98 -8.33
CA LEU A 484 -1.20 -1.41 -9.47
C LEU A 484 -2.16 -2.54 -9.10
N ILE A 485 -1.79 -3.46 -8.22
CA ILE A 485 -2.71 -4.54 -7.82
C ILE A 485 -3.89 -4.02 -7.02
N GLY A 486 -3.73 -2.90 -6.32
CA GLY A 486 -4.84 -2.18 -5.70
C GLY A 486 -5.81 -1.60 -6.73
N TYR A 487 -5.32 -1.00 -7.82
CA TYR A 487 -6.19 -0.58 -8.93
C TYR A 487 -6.91 -1.77 -9.57
N VAL A 488 -6.21 -2.87 -9.81
CA VAL A 488 -6.80 -4.08 -10.39
C VAL A 488 -7.87 -4.67 -9.48
N GLY A 489 -7.63 -4.72 -8.18
CA GLY A 489 -8.53 -5.32 -7.20
C GLY A 489 -9.67 -4.42 -6.73
N LEU A 490 -9.49 -3.09 -6.70
CA LEU A 490 -10.43 -2.17 -6.05
C LEU A 490 -11.03 -1.12 -6.98
N TYR A 491 -10.50 -0.96 -8.20
CA TYR A 491 -11.01 0.00 -9.19
C TYR A 491 -11.58 -0.67 -10.45
N LEU A 492 -10.82 -1.55 -11.11
CA LEU A 492 -11.26 -2.17 -12.37
C LEU A 492 -12.57 -2.98 -12.30
N PRO A 493 -12.90 -3.70 -11.22
CA PRO A 493 -14.14 -4.49 -11.16
C PRO A 493 -15.40 -3.64 -11.32
N TRP A 494 -15.36 -2.37 -10.92
CA TRP A 494 -16.53 -1.49 -11.03
C TRP A 494 -16.97 -1.22 -12.47
N PHE A 495 -16.08 -1.40 -13.46
CA PHE A 495 -16.45 -1.32 -14.88
C PHE A 495 -17.39 -2.44 -15.33
N GLN A 496 -17.51 -3.52 -14.55
CA GLN A 496 -18.46 -4.61 -14.81
C GLN A 496 -19.89 -4.26 -14.38
N TYR A 497 -20.08 -3.18 -13.63
CA TYR A 497 -21.36 -2.77 -13.06
C TYR A 497 -21.78 -1.37 -13.56
N PRO A 498 -21.94 -1.17 -14.88
CA PRO A 498 -22.24 0.15 -15.44
C PRO A 498 -23.58 0.69 -14.97
N ASP A 499 -24.59 -0.15 -14.76
CA ASP A 499 -25.96 0.28 -14.44
C ASP A 499 -26.23 0.38 -12.93
N ARG A 500 -25.31 -0.14 -12.11
CA ARG A 500 -25.44 -0.13 -10.65
C ARG A 500 -25.31 1.29 -10.10
N THR A 501 -26.06 1.59 -9.05
CA THR A 501 -25.91 2.84 -8.29
C THR A 501 -24.60 2.80 -7.49
N ILE A 502 -23.60 3.55 -7.97
CA ILE A 502 -22.24 3.60 -7.42
C ILE A 502 -21.74 5.03 -7.33
N PHE A 503 -20.78 5.26 -6.44
CA PHE A 503 -20.36 6.59 -6.02
C PHE A 503 -18.85 6.77 -6.10
N SER A 504 -18.40 8.01 -6.24
CA SER A 504 -16.98 8.31 -6.43
C SER A 504 -16.19 8.19 -5.13
N PHE A 505 -16.84 8.27 -3.98
CA PHE A 505 -16.18 8.10 -2.69
C PHE A 505 -15.62 6.69 -2.45
N TYR A 506 -16.05 5.68 -3.22
CA TYR A 506 -15.43 4.33 -3.24
C TYR A 506 -13.93 4.37 -3.56
N THR A 507 -13.45 5.48 -4.12
CA THR A 507 -12.04 5.75 -4.35
C THR A 507 -11.17 5.73 -3.09
N VAL A 508 -11.74 5.92 -1.89
CA VAL A 508 -11.00 5.81 -0.63
C VAL A 508 -10.33 4.44 -0.45
N ALA A 509 -10.94 3.38 -0.98
CA ALA A 509 -10.38 2.04 -0.91
C ALA A 509 -9.03 1.93 -1.63
N PHE A 510 -8.80 2.72 -2.70
CA PHE A 510 -7.59 2.65 -3.51
C PHE A 510 -6.77 3.95 -3.58
N VAL A 511 -7.17 5.04 -2.92
CA VAL A 511 -6.34 6.26 -2.80
C VAL A 511 -4.94 6.00 -2.20
N PRO A 512 -4.73 5.03 -1.28
CA PRO A 512 -3.37 4.62 -0.88
C PRO A 512 -2.49 4.21 -2.07
N CYS A 513 -3.09 3.56 -3.08
CA CYS A 513 -2.38 3.16 -4.29
C CYS A 513 -2.12 4.33 -5.23
N VAL A 514 -3.01 5.33 -5.28
CA VAL A 514 -2.84 6.58 -6.05
C VAL A 514 -1.60 7.34 -5.54
N VAL A 515 -1.50 7.57 -4.23
CA VAL A 515 -0.39 8.33 -3.65
C VAL A 515 0.94 7.58 -3.74
N MET A 516 0.92 6.24 -3.60
CA MET A 516 2.11 5.41 -3.81
C MET A 516 2.55 5.45 -5.28
N ALA A 517 1.62 5.38 -6.23
CA ALA A 517 1.93 5.49 -7.65
C ALA A 517 2.52 6.86 -7.98
N LEU A 518 1.94 7.95 -7.45
CA LEU A 518 2.46 9.30 -7.60
C LEU A 518 3.89 9.44 -7.06
N ALA A 519 4.14 8.98 -5.83
CA ALA A 519 5.47 9.03 -5.23
C ALA A 519 6.50 8.17 -6.00
N LEU A 520 6.11 6.98 -6.49
CA LEU A 520 6.97 6.12 -7.31
C LEU A 520 7.27 6.73 -8.69
N ALA A 521 6.28 7.39 -9.32
CA ALA A 521 6.47 8.10 -10.58
C ALA A 521 7.43 9.28 -10.41
N LEU A 522 7.21 10.14 -9.41
CA LEU A 522 8.12 11.25 -9.06
C LEU A 522 9.51 10.74 -8.69
N GLY A 523 9.60 9.64 -7.96
CA GLY A 523 10.87 8.97 -7.64
C GLY A 523 11.59 8.42 -8.87
N SER A 524 10.84 7.90 -9.85
CA SER A 524 11.39 7.39 -11.11
C SER A 524 11.88 8.54 -12.02
N LEU A 525 11.14 9.64 -12.06
CA LEU A 525 11.50 10.85 -12.82
C LEU A 525 12.72 11.56 -12.20
N SER A 526 12.79 11.63 -10.86
CA SER A 526 13.90 12.24 -10.13
C SER A 526 15.15 11.36 -9.99
N GLY A 527 15.09 10.07 -10.38
CA GLY A 527 16.22 9.14 -10.27
C GLY A 527 16.44 8.58 -8.85
N MET A 528 15.49 8.78 -7.93
CA MET A 528 15.50 8.21 -6.58
C MET A 528 15.08 6.74 -6.52
N VAL A 529 14.43 6.22 -7.57
CA VAL A 529 14.10 4.80 -7.68
C VAL A 529 15.25 4.10 -8.43
N PRO A 530 16.20 3.46 -7.73
CA PRO A 530 17.27 2.71 -8.40
C PRO A 530 16.69 1.48 -9.10
N PRO A 531 17.34 0.95 -10.15
CA PRO A 531 16.88 -0.28 -10.79
C PRO A 531 16.86 -1.46 -9.80
N VAL A 532 15.99 -2.43 -10.07
CA VAL A 532 15.90 -3.64 -9.25
C VAL A 532 17.22 -4.42 -9.35
N PRO A 533 17.80 -4.91 -8.24
CA PRO A 533 19.02 -5.73 -8.28
C PRO A 533 18.92 -6.88 -9.29
N GLY A 534 20.01 -7.17 -10.00
CA GLY A 534 20.06 -8.23 -11.01
C GLY A 534 19.17 -8.02 -12.24
N SER A 535 18.48 -6.90 -12.37
CA SER A 535 17.78 -6.53 -13.61
C SER A 535 18.77 -6.12 -14.71
N ALA A 536 18.32 -6.13 -15.97
CA ALA A 536 19.13 -5.64 -17.09
C ALA A 536 19.53 -4.17 -16.92
N ALA A 537 18.63 -3.35 -16.38
CA ALA A 537 18.89 -1.94 -16.09
C ALA A 537 19.96 -1.76 -14.98
N ALA A 538 19.96 -2.61 -13.96
CA ALA A 538 20.98 -2.58 -12.91
C ALA A 538 22.37 -2.94 -13.46
N ARG A 539 22.46 -4.02 -14.26
CA ARG A 539 23.73 -4.40 -14.91
C ARG A 539 24.26 -3.33 -15.86
N ALA A 540 23.38 -2.74 -16.67
CA ALA A 540 23.77 -1.66 -17.59
C ALA A 540 24.31 -0.45 -16.82
N GLU A 541 23.70 -0.11 -15.68
CA GLU A 541 24.17 0.99 -14.84
C GLU A 541 25.49 0.66 -14.13
N GLU A 542 25.67 -0.58 -13.63
CA GLU A 542 26.93 -1.04 -13.06
C GLU A 542 28.08 -0.99 -14.08
N LEU A 543 27.85 -1.47 -15.30
CA LEU A 543 28.82 -1.42 -16.40
C LEU A 543 29.17 0.02 -16.77
N ALA A 544 28.19 0.91 -16.86
CA ALA A 544 28.44 2.33 -17.13
C ALA A 544 29.28 3.00 -16.02
N VAL A 545 29.10 2.58 -14.76
CA VAL A 545 29.93 3.07 -13.65
C VAL A 545 31.35 2.54 -13.74
N VAL A 546 31.53 1.25 -14.05
CA VAL A 546 32.86 0.64 -14.22
C VAL A 546 33.61 1.22 -15.42
N ALA A 547 32.90 1.51 -16.52
CA ALA A 547 33.46 2.14 -17.71
C ALA A 547 33.78 3.63 -17.53
N GLY A 548 33.45 4.24 -16.38
CA GLY A 548 33.66 5.66 -16.14
C GLY A 548 32.71 6.57 -16.93
N GLU A 549 31.60 6.04 -17.45
CA GLU A 549 30.56 6.79 -18.16
C GLU A 549 29.50 7.38 -17.22
N ALA A 550 29.38 6.80 -16.01
CA ALA A 550 28.46 7.24 -14.96
C ALA A 550 29.16 7.19 -13.60
N GLY A 551 28.76 8.05 -12.66
CA GLY A 551 29.34 8.05 -11.32
C GLY A 551 29.44 9.43 -10.70
N PRO A 552 30.10 9.56 -9.55
CA PRO A 552 30.36 10.85 -8.91
C PRO A 552 31.02 11.84 -9.88
N GLY A 553 30.47 13.05 -10.00
CA GLY A 553 30.96 14.07 -10.94
C GLY A 553 30.45 13.94 -12.38
N LEU A 554 29.84 12.81 -12.74
CA LEU A 554 29.27 12.55 -14.07
C LEU A 554 27.74 12.58 -14.03
N PRO A 555 27.07 13.00 -15.12
CA PRO A 555 25.62 13.05 -15.17
C PRO A 555 25.04 11.64 -15.19
N ALA A 556 23.89 11.44 -14.55
CA ALA A 556 23.14 10.19 -14.68
C ALA A 556 22.85 9.88 -16.17
N PRO A 557 23.07 8.63 -16.64
CA PRO A 557 22.84 8.27 -18.02
C PRO A 557 21.36 8.48 -18.42
N ARG A 558 21.15 9.06 -19.61
CA ARG A 558 19.83 9.37 -20.15
C ARG A 558 19.58 8.68 -21.48
N GLY A 559 18.35 8.20 -21.67
CA GLY A 559 17.91 7.64 -22.93
C GLY A 559 17.89 8.68 -24.05
N THR A 560 17.93 8.22 -25.30
CA THR A 560 17.98 9.06 -26.50
C THR A 560 16.84 10.08 -26.55
N VAL A 561 15.61 9.65 -26.22
CA VAL A 561 14.42 10.51 -26.16
C VAL A 561 14.57 11.63 -25.12
N ALA A 562 15.09 11.30 -23.93
CA ALA A 562 15.29 12.30 -22.90
C ALA A 562 16.33 13.35 -23.32
N ARG A 563 17.45 12.91 -23.92
CA ARG A 563 18.46 13.82 -24.46
C ARG A 563 17.91 14.70 -25.59
N PHE A 564 17.08 14.13 -26.47
CA PHE A 564 16.42 14.85 -27.55
C PHE A 564 15.51 15.98 -27.02
N LEU A 565 14.72 15.70 -25.97
CA LEU A 565 13.86 16.68 -25.31
C LEU A 565 14.62 17.72 -24.46
N GLY A 566 15.95 17.78 -24.55
CA GLY A 566 16.78 18.73 -23.82
C GLY A 566 16.97 18.39 -22.34
N PHE A 567 16.45 17.26 -21.86
CA PHE A 567 16.63 16.81 -20.49
C PHE A 567 18.10 16.45 -20.24
N GLY A 568 18.72 17.07 -19.21
CA GLY A 568 20.10 16.82 -18.79
C GLY A 568 21.09 17.90 -19.21
N ARG A 569 20.62 18.94 -19.91
CA ARG A 569 21.38 20.14 -20.25
C ARG A 569 21.56 21.10 -19.08
N TRP A 570 20.63 21.10 -18.13
CA TRP A 570 20.65 21.97 -16.96
C TRP A 570 21.55 21.42 -15.87
N ARG A 571 22.76 21.98 -15.75
CA ARG A 571 23.66 21.77 -14.61
C ARG A 571 23.75 23.07 -13.82
N GLY A 572 23.08 23.12 -12.66
CA GLY A 572 23.52 24.03 -11.60
C GLY A 572 22.68 25.28 -11.31
N ILE A 573 21.41 25.14 -10.93
CA ILE A 573 20.69 26.26 -10.26
C ILE A 573 20.27 25.90 -8.83
N ILE A 574 20.05 24.61 -8.55
CA ILE A 574 19.80 24.13 -7.19
C ILE A 574 20.89 23.12 -6.88
N ASN A 575 21.86 23.50 -6.06
CA ASN A 575 22.63 22.54 -5.29
C ASN A 575 21.78 22.26 -4.05
N PRO A 576 20.97 21.19 -3.99
CA PRO A 576 20.11 20.99 -2.85
C PRO A 576 21.01 20.52 -1.71
N ARG A 577 21.66 21.47 -1.03
CA ARG A 577 22.41 21.27 0.21
C ARG A 577 21.57 20.49 1.24
N PHE A 578 20.25 20.51 1.08
CA PHE A 578 19.26 19.79 1.89
C PHE A 578 18.94 18.35 1.42
N LEU A 579 19.01 18.02 0.11
CA LEU A 579 18.70 16.68 -0.41
C LEU A 579 19.92 15.76 -0.36
N THR A 580 20.28 15.40 0.87
CA THR A 580 21.39 14.50 1.16
C THR A 580 21.02 13.02 0.96
N ARG A 581 22.02 12.15 0.77
CA ARG A 581 21.84 10.69 0.62
C ARG A 581 21.03 10.06 1.78
N LYS A 582 21.11 10.65 2.98
CA LYS A 582 20.32 10.24 4.16
C LYS A 582 18.81 10.44 4.02
N TRP A 583 18.35 11.22 3.04
CA TRP A 583 16.92 11.46 2.75
C TRP A 583 16.48 10.83 1.43
N THR A 584 17.34 10.90 0.40
CA THR A 584 17.00 10.37 -0.93
C THR A 584 17.21 8.87 -1.06
N GLY A 585 18.09 8.28 -0.25
CA GLY A 585 18.46 6.86 -0.36
C GLY A 585 19.39 6.54 -1.55
N THR A 586 19.68 7.52 -2.41
CA THR A 586 20.50 7.37 -3.61
C THR A 586 21.66 8.36 -3.63
N SER A 587 22.68 8.06 -4.45
CA SER A 587 23.80 8.97 -4.66
C SER A 587 23.35 10.23 -5.43
N GLY A 588 23.95 11.38 -5.11
CA GLY A 588 23.59 12.66 -5.73
C GLY A 588 23.72 12.66 -7.25
N TRP A 589 24.70 11.94 -7.81
CA TRP A 589 24.89 11.84 -9.27
C TRP A 589 23.72 11.20 -10.02
N ARG A 590 22.91 10.36 -9.35
CA ARG A 590 21.70 9.74 -9.93
C ARG A 590 20.52 10.70 -10.01
N LEU A 591 20.52 11.76 -9.19
CA LEU A 591 19.39 12.67 -9.08
C LEU A 591 19.23 13.49 -10.35
N ARG A 592 17.98 13.71 -10.74
CA ARG A 592 17.61 14.44 -11.95
C ARG A 592 16.87 15.71 -11.56
N TYR A 593 17.42 16.85 -11.95
CA TYR A 593 16.88 18.17 -11.63
C TYR A 593 15.41 18.31 -12.04
N GLU A 594 15.06 17.87 -13.24
CA GLU A 594 13.73 18.05 -13.80
C GLU A 594 12.67 17.24 -13.02
N GLY A 595 13.05 16.05 -12.56
CA GLY A 595 12.19 15.25 -11.69
C GLY A 595 12.06 15.85 -10.28
N LEU A 596 13.11 16.49 -9.76
CA LEU A 596 13.04 17.22 -8.48
C LEU A 596 12.18 18.48 -8.59
N ALA A 597 12.29 19.22 -9.69
CA ALA A 597 11.45 20.39 -9.97
C ALA A 597 9.98 19.99 -10.10
N ALA A 598 9.68 18.93 -10.88
CA ALA A 598 8.34 18.38 -10.98
C ALA A 598 7.79 17.96 -9.61
N MET A 599 8.60 17.28 -8.79
CA MET A 599 8.24 16.94 -7.41
C MET A 599 7.92 18.17 -6.57
N GLY A 600 8.75 19.21 -6.64
CA GLY A 600 8.51 20.48 -5.94
C GLY A 600 7.20 21.15 -6.37
N VAL A 601 6.92 21.19 -7.67
CA VAL A 601 5.65 21.73 -8.21
C VAL A 601 4.45 20.95 -7.69
N VAL A 602 4.48 19.62 -7.76
CA VAL A 602 3.39 18.77 -7.27
C VAL A 602 3.15 19.00 -5.78
N VAL A 603 4.21 19.00 -4.96
CA VAL A 603 4.09 19.23 -3.51
C VAL A 603 3.51 20.61 -3.20
N SER A 604 4.03 21.66 -3.84
CA SER A 604 3.55 23.03 -3.61
C SER A 604 2.08 23.19 -4.01
N LEU A 605 1.69 22.67 -5.18
CA LEU A 605 0.29 22.69 -5.61
C LEU A 605 -0.60 21.88 -4.67
N SER A 606 -0.18 20.68 -4.25
CA SER A 606 -0.95 19.88 -3.29
C SER A 606 -1.15 20.60 -1.95
N ILE A 607 -0.14 21.33 -1.45
CA ILE A 607 -0.28 22.15 -0.23
C ILE A 607 -1.29 23.27 -0.44
N ILE A 608 -1.14 24.06 -1.51
CA ILE A 608 -2.02 25.19 -1.81
C ILE A 608 -3.47 24.70 -1.91
N PHE A 609 -3.71 23.63 -2.66
CA PHE A 609 -5.04 23.04 -2.82
C PHE A 609 -5.55 22.40 -1.54
N GLY A 610 -4.66 21.81 -0.74
CA GLY A 610 -4.99 21.28 0.57
C GLY A 610 -5.54 22.36 1.51
N LEU A 611 -4.93 23.55 1.50
CA LEU A 611 -5.37 24.68 2.31
C LEU A 611 -6.67 25.31 1.77
N LEU A 612 -6.80 25.44 0.45
CA LEU A 612 -7.97 26.03 -0.20
C LEU A 612 -9.23 25.14 -0.07
N TRP A 613 -9.10 23.81 -0.17
CA TRP A 613 -10.26 22.91 -0.03
C TRP A 613 -10.50 22.45 1.41
N TRP A 614 -9.63 22.80 2.36
CA TRP A 614 -9.78 22.40 3.77
C TRP A 614 -11.16 22.70 4.37
N PRO A 615 -11.78 23.90 4.14
CA PRO A 615 -13.12 24.17 4.63
C PRO A 615 -14.18 23.20 4.09
N LEU A 616 -14.06 22.75 2.83
CA LEU A 616 -15.00 21.85 2.17
C LEU A 616 -14.82 20.38 2.57
N TRP A 617 -13.65 19.99 3.07
CA TRP A 617 -13.41 18.64 3.58
C TRP A 617 -13.78 18.47 5.05
N THR A 618 -13.85 19.60 5.79
CA THR A 618 -14.12 19.60 7.23
C THR A 618 -15.47 20.18 7.60
N GLY A 619 -16.26 20.62 6.63
CA GLY A 619 -17.59 21.18 6.85
C GLY A 619 -17.55 22.52 7.57
N GLN A 620 -16.56 23.36 7.29
CA GLN A 620 -16.52 24.71 7.85
C GLN A 620 -17.56 25.59 7.15
N ARG A 621 -18.15 26.49 7.92
CA ARG A 621 -19.09 27.48 7.40
C ARG A 621 -18.33 28.56 6.62
N ILE A 622 -18.70 28.73 5.35
CA ILE A 622 -18.03 29.60 4.37
C ILE A 622 -19.07 30.43 3.61
N SER A 623 -18.64 31.47 2.89
CA SER A 623 -19.54 32.19 2.00
C SER A 623 -19.92 31.33 0.78
N TYR A 624 -21.12 31.54 0.23
CA TYR A 624 -21.55 30.89 -1.00
C TYR A 624 -20.57 31.15 -2.15
N ASP A 625 -20.08 32.38 -2.28
CA ASP A 625 -19.10 32.74 -3.31
C ASP A 625 -17.83 31.90 -3.16
N TYR A 626 -17.30 31.78 -1.94
CA TYR A 626 -16.13 30.94 -1.69
C TYR A 626 -16.41 29.50 -2.10
N TRP A 627 -17.52 28.91 -1.65
CA TRP A 627 -17.91 27.55 -2.05
C TRP A 627 -18.00 27.41 -3.58
N TYR A 628 -18.68 28.33 -4.25
CA TYR A 628 -18.90 28.33 -5.69
C TYR A 628 -17.59 28.47 -6.49
N TRP A 629 -16.63 29.29 -6.05
CA TRP A 629 -15.30 29.41 -6.65
C TRP A 629 -14.51 28.09 -6.63
N HIS A 630 -14.81 27.19 -5.68
CA HIS A 630 -14.20 25.86 -5.59
C HIS A 630 -14.96 24.80 -6.40
N MET A 631 -16.12 25.13 -6.98
CA MET A 631 -16.89 24.26 -7.87
C MET A 631 -16.48 24.47 -9.33
N TRP A 632 -15.36 23.86 -9.72
CA TRP A 632 -14.79 24.05 -11.05
C TRP A 632 -15.60 23.41 -12.19
N PHE A 633 -16.35 22.35 -11.88
CA PHE A 633 -17.24 21.71 -12.83
C PHE A 633 -18.68 21.84 -12.34
N ARG A 634 -19.62 22.02 -13.27
CA ARG A 634 -21.07 22.00 -12.96
C ARG A 634 -21.51 20.71 -12.28
N SER A 635 -20.82 19.60 -12.54
CA SER A 635 -21.08 18.31 -11.93
C SER A 635 -20.63 18.18 -10.47
N TRP A 636 -19.96 19.19 -9.91
CA TRP A 636 -19.57 19.25 -8.49
C TRP A 636 -20.63 19.94 -7.61
N ILE A 637 -21.63 20.55 -8.25
CA ILE A 637 -22.78 21.20 -7.61
C ILE A 637 -23.90 20.18 -7.41
#